data_AF-A0A3L8SJC1-F1
#
_entry.id   AF-A0A3L8SJC1-F1
#
_cell.length_a   1.000
_cell.length_b   1.000
_cell.length_c   1.000
_cell.angle_alpha   90.00
_cell.angle_beta   90.00
_cell.angle_gamma   90.00
#
_symmetry.space_group_name_H-M   'P 1'
#
loop_
_entity.id
_entity.type
_entity.pdbx_description
1 polymer ?
#
loop_
_entity_poly.entity_id
_entity_poly.type
_entity_poly.pdbx_seq_one_letter_code
_entity_poly.pdbx_strand_id
1 'polypeptide(L)'
;MGLIPSEKGQQPPGFDRELAEQSLQSTNPFCIHSGKEVCYPRLGCFTDDPPWSGVPGRLLTGLPDPPEEMNITFSLYTRETGNNSQVISAINSSTIQKSHFSSHRKTSFIIHGFGSTGKTGWVVEMCLLLLEVEDINCIAVDWKEGAKGTYASAVNNIRVLGAEIAYFITVLQKMFGYSPYEIHLIGHSLGAHAAGEAGRRIRGVRRITGLDPAGPYFEGTPPLVRLDPTDANFVDIIHSNAAHFPAAGFGMYNTTGHLDFYPNGGTVMPGCTDLIPEMKQSDFEAIIADATLFGGCHHSRSHEFYFSSILYPSGYLAYPCDSYEDFKKGFCFPCPQEGCPMMGHYADRFPEKLNRVDQKYFLNTAADEPFATWRQKVFIKLSGVKKTRGDINLVYYDRQGNSKEYEVASGDLSQDDVYTQYLDVEINPKNTTKIEFLWNKAVFSLLWARLGVEKVNIIQGADGRQLFVAMELWHMESLSYLHLARGPQGREVCFERLGCFTDDVPWSGTTERPVYKLPWKPERVGTQFLLYTPENTDVFQEVSAVDNATIKFSNFNASRKTRFIVHGFIGKGEEKWLSDMCKRMFTVEDVNCICVNWMRGARCQYTQASNNVRVVGAEIAYFINVLVDEFGYSPADVHIIGHSLGAHAAGEAGRRRPGIGRITGLDPAQPYFQGTPIEVRLDKSDADFVDVIHTDSAPTIPNLGFGMGPAIGHIDFYPNGGKEMPGCGKNPISQIVDIDGIWEGTRDFVACNHLRSYKYYSDSIIYPDGFLGYLCPSYELFQEGNCFPCPEEGCPNMGHYADKFKDKVKNNFMKFYLNTGEARDFPLWRYKVNVTLSGKSKVKGYVNVALYGTGGNTKQHQITKGTLKPDNTYTAYIDAEINVGEVTKVKFLWNNNRINPTLPKLGASTITVEDGQNRKEYRFCGSETVREDVLQTLTAC
;
A
#
# COMPACT_ATOMS: atom_id res chain seq x y z
N MET A 1 81.82 -10.22 9.01
CA MET A 1 82.27 -10.47 7.62
C MET A 1 81.48 -9.52 6.71
N GLY A 2 82.20 -8.70 5.92
CA GLY A 2 81.79 -7.83 4.77
C GLY A 2 80.51 -6.98 4.89
N LEU A 3 80.49 -5.64 4.97
CA LEU A 3 80.92 -4.53 4.07
C LEU A 3 80.17 -4.38 2.71
N ILE A 4 79.13 -3.50 2.70
CA ILE A 4 78.80 -2.30 1.82
C ILE A 4 78.82 -2.46 0.25
N PRO A 5 78.18 -1.63 -0.65
CA PRO A 5 77.15 -0.53 -0.60
C PRO A 5 75.92 -0.73 -1.56
N SER A 6 74.77 -0.03 -1.45
CA SER A 6 74.36 1.32 -1.94
C SER A 6 74.36 1.55 -3.47
N GLU A 7 73.21 1.94 -4.05
CA GLU A 7 73.15 3.03 -5.05
C GLU A 7 71.73 3.59 -5.28
N LYS A 8 71.66 4.92 -5.29
CA LYS A 8 70.56 5.77 -5.77
C LYS A 8 70.79 6.06 -7.25
N GLY A 9 69.73 6.31 -8.01
CA GLY A 9 69.76 7.37 -9.04
C GLY A 9 69.19 7.05 -10.43
N GLN A 10 68.27 7.92 -10.84
CA GLN A 10 68.02 8.47 -12.18
C GLN A 10 67.15 7.71 -13.22
N GLN A 11 66.17 8.49 -13.70
CA GLN A 11 65.21 8.26 -14.78
C GLN A 11 65.84 7.93 -16.14
N PRO A 12 65.04 7.36 -17.06
CA PRO A 12 65.07 7.78 -18.46
C PRO A 12 63.71 8.33 -18.95
N PRO A 13 63.70 9.01 -20.12
CA PRO A 13 62.77 10.07 -20.47
C PRO A 13 61.50 9.60 -21.21
N GLY A 14 60.62 10.56 -21.45
CA GLY A 14 59.25 10.41 -21.94
C GLY A 14 59.06 9.58 -23.20
N PHE A 15 57.89 8.96 -23.27
CA PHE A 15 57.35 8.33 -24.46
C PHE A 15 56.35 9.28 -25.13
N ASP A 16 56.73 9.70 -26.32
CA ASP A 16 55.93 10.48 -27.26
C ASP A 16 54.68 9.72 -27.71
N ARG A 17 53.64 10.52 -27.96
CA ARG A 17 52.39 10.14 -28.61
C ARG A 17 52.66 9.79 -30.08
N GLU A 18 52.64 8.51 -30.44
CA GLU A 18 52.24 8.02 -31.76
C GLU A 18 52.34 6.49 -31.77
N LEU A 19 51.20 5.82 -31.97
CA LEU A 19 50.97 4.41 -32.34
C LEU A 19 49.77 3.81 -31.59
N ALA A 20 48.58 4.34 -31.89
CA ALA A 20 47.32 3.60 -31.79
C ALA A 20 46.35 4.03 -32.90
N GLU A 21 46.88 4.36 -34.09
CA GLU A 21 46.13 4.44 -35.33
C GLU A 21 46.54 3.25 -36.20
N GLN A 22 45.67 2.24 -36.27
CA GLN A 22 45.46 1.32 -37.42
C GLN A 22 44.82 0.01 -36.94
N SER A 23 43.50 0.04 -36.75
CA SER A 23 42.61 -0.99 -37.28
C SER A 23 41.16 -0.53 -37.07
N LEU A 24 40.57 0.00 -38.14
CA LEU A 24 39.14 0.02 -38.46
C LEU A 24 38.94 1.01 -39.63
N GLN A 25 39.38 0.60 -40.82
CA GLN A 25 38.86 1.14 -42.07
C GLN A 25 38.20 -0.02 -42.84
N SER A 26 36.87 -0.09 -42.75
CA SER A 26 36.06 -0.65 -43.83
C SER A 26 34.87 0.26 -44.04
N THR A 27 34.72 0.70 -45.28
CA THR A 27 33.89 1.78 -45.82
C THR A 27 32.38 1.55 -45.71
N ASN A 28 31.65 2.54 -45.18
CA ASN A 28 30.24 2.80 -45.53
C ASN A 28 29.98 4.33 -45.41
N PRO A 29 29.42 5.01 -46.43
CA PRO A 29 29.28 6.47 -46.42
C PRO A 29 27.94 6.87 -45.82
N PHE A 30 27.89 7.04 -44.50
CA PHE A 30 26.84 7.83 -43.84
C PHE A 30 27.52 8.79 -42.86
N CYS A 31 27.07 10.04 -42.88
CA CYS A 31 27.67 11.23 -42.29
C CYS A 31 28.32 11.05 -40.91
N ILE A 32 29.54 11.56 -40.75
CA ILE A 32 30.12 11.90 -39.45
C ILE A 32 29.28 13.06 -38.89
N HIS A 33 28.25 12.75 -38.12
CA HIS A 33 27.61 13.74 -37.25
C HIS A 33 28.58 14.03 -36.10
N SER A 34 29.11 15.25 -36.00
CA SER A 34 29.64 15.74 -34.74
C SER A 34 28.47 15.83 -33.75
N GLY A 35 28.53 15.15 -32.62
CA GLY A 35 27.53 15.25 -31.57
C GLY A 35 27.35 16.69 -31.10
N LYS A 36 26.16 16.98 -30.56
CA LYS A 36 25.85 18.25 -29.92
C LYS A 36 26.35 18.22 -28.49
N GLU A 37 26.67 19.39 -27.94
CA GLU A 37 27.08 19.55 -26.55
C GLU A 37 26.22 20.62 -25.87
N VAL A 38 25.86 20.38 -24.60
CA VAL A 38 25.25 21.38 -23.71
C VAL A 38 26.11 21.55 -22.46
N CYS A 39 26.33 22.78 -22.03
CA CYS A 39 27.14 23.10 -20.85
C CYS A 39 26.32 23.83 -19.81
N TYR A 40 26.41 23.39 -18.55
CA TYR A 40 25.81 24.08 -17.41
C TYR A 40 26.92 24.69 -16.55
N PRO A 41 26.84 25.99 -16.17
CA PRO A 41 27.95 26.73 -15.58
C PRO A 41 28.65 26.07 -14.38
N ARG A 42 27.91 25.30 -13.56
CA ARG A 42 28.46 24.61 -12.38
C ARG A 42 28.76 23.12 -12.58
N LEU A 43 28.24 22.48 -13.62
CA LEU A 43 28.29 21.02 -13.82
C LEU A 43 29.19 20.58 -14.97
N GLY A 44 29.62 21.52 -15.81
CA GLY A 44 30.40 21.25 -17.02
C GLY A 44 29.53 20.90 -18.21
N CYS A 45 30.14 20.27 -19.21
CA CYS A 45 29.53 19.99 -20.50
C CYS A 45 29.15 18.51 -20.67
N PHE A 46 28.08 18.29 -21.43
CA PHE A 46 27.48 17.00 -21.72
C PHE A 46 27.30 16.88 -23.22
N THR A 47 28.00 15.92 -23.84
CA THR A 47 27.88 15.58 -25.27
C THR A 47 26.92 14.39 -25.46
N ASP A 48 26.25 14.33 -26.62
CA ASP A 48 25.52 13.15 -27.09
C ASP A 48 26.39 12.23 -27.98
N ASP A 49 27.68 12.51 -28.15
CA ASP A 49 28.62 11.63 -28.83
C ASP A 49 28.65 10.22 -28.18
N PRO A 50 28.96 9.16 -28.95
CA PRO A 50 29.24 7.83 -28.40
C PRO A 50 30.23 7.89 -27.22
N PRO A 51 30.01 7.13 -26.13
CA PRO A 51 29.00 6.08 -25.95
C PRO A 51 27.64 6.57 -25.41
N TRP A 52 27.39 7.88 -25.32
CA TRP A 52 26.21 8.44 -24.64
C TRP A 52 24.92 8.33 -25.45
N SER A 53 25.03 8.42 -26.78
CA SER A 53 23.97 8.14 -27.75
C SER A 53 24.54 7.49 -29.01
N GLY A 54 23.65 6.99 -29.89
CA GLY A 54 23.99 6.47 -31.21
C GLY A 54 24.72 5.11 -31.20
N VAL A 55 24.77 4.43 -30.05
CA VAL A 55 25.39 3.10 -29.90
C VAL A 55 24.35 2.02 -29.64
N PRO A 56 24.65 0.73 -29.93
CA PRO A 56 23.77 -0.37 -29.55
C PRO A 56 23.39 -0.29 -28.06
N GLY A 57 22.09 -0.40 -27.77
CA GLY A 57 21.57 -0.22 -26.42
C GLY A 57 21.29 1.23 -26.01
N ARG A 58 21.69 2.28 -26.77
CA ARG A 58 21.42 3.72 -26.48
C ARG A 58 21.12 4.52 -27.77
N LEU A 59 20.29 3.98 -28.64
CA LEU A 59 20.06 4.59 -29.97
C LEU A 59 19.18 5.85 -29.93
N LEU A 60 18.29 5.97 -28.93
CA LEU A 60 17.29 7.03 -28.82
C LEU A 60 17.59 8.05 -27.70
N THR A 61 18.77 7.96 -27.07
CA THR A 61 19.20 8.91 -26.03
C THR A 61 19.78 10.18 -26.64
N GLY A 62 20.00 11.21 -25.82
CA GLY A 62 20.44 12.53 -26.30
C GLY A 62 21.02 13.39 -25.19
N LEU A 63 20.89 14.70 -25.33
CA LEU A 63 21.35 15.66 -24.33
C LEU A 63 20.44 15.69 -23.11
N PRO A 64 20.98 15.92 -21.90
CA PRO A 64 20.19 16.10 -20.69
C PRO A 64 19.49 17.46 -20.67
N ASP A 65 18.47 17.57 -19.82
CA ASP A 65 17.74 18.79 -19.53
C ASP A 65 18.54 19.70 -18.57
N PRO A 66 18.28 21.02 -18.57
CA PRO A 66 18.90 21.95 -17.62
C PRO A 66 18.59 21.59 -16.17
N PRO A 67 19.57 21.68 -15.24
CA PRO A 67 19.35 21.34 -13.84
C PRO A 67 18.30 22.24 -13.16
N GLU A 68 18.11 23.48 -13.66
CA GLU A 68 17.05 24.38 -13.21
C GLU A 68 15.64 23.85 -13.56
N GLU A 69 15.48 23.15 -14.69
CA GLU A 69 14.21 22.54 -15.10
C GLU A 69 13.96 21.21 -14.37
N MET A 70 15.04 20.47 -14.06
CA MET A 70 14.97 19.24 -13.28
C MET A 70 14.60 19.44 -11.80
N ASN A 71 14.65 20.68 -11.30
CA ASN A 71 14.26 21.09 -9.95
C ASN A 71 14.76 20.14 -8.85
N ILE A 72 16.06 19.84 -8.87
CA ILE A 72 16.67 18.87 -7.95
C ILE A 72 16.73 19.47 -6.54
N THR A 73 16.20 18.74 -5.56
CA THR A 73 16.20 19.15 -4.15
C THR A 73 16.82 18.09 -3.24
N PHE A 74 17.49 18.55 -2.18
CA PHE A 74 18.15 17.71 -1.21
C PHE A 74 17.52 17.94 0.16
N SER A 75 16.87 16.91 0.71
CA SER A 75 16.17 16.98 2.00
C SER A 75 16.96 16.20 3.04
N LEU A 76 17.48 16.90 4.04
CA LEU A 76 18.25 16.33 5.14
C LEU A 76 17.33 15.81 6.23
N TYR A 77 17.59 14.57 6.64
CA TYR A 77 17.05 13.91 7.82
C TYR A 77 18.21 13.55 8.76
N THR A 78 18.04 13.87 10.03
CA THR A 78 18.92 13.44 11.12
C THR A 78 18.06 13.01 12.31
N ARG A 79 18.68 12.41 13.34
CA ARG A 79 17.96 12.06 14.58
C ARG A 79 17.32 13.27 15.25
N GLU A 80 17.93 14.45 15.13
CA GLU A 80 17.39 15.71 15.65
C GLU A 80 16.17 16.19 14.88
N THR A 81 16.14 15.97 13.56
CA THR A 81 15.02 16.45 12.73
C THR A 81 13.83 15.47 12.76
N GLY A 82 14.07 14.20 13.09
CA GLY A 82 13.04 13.16 13.10
C GLY A 82 12.39 13.01 11.73
N ASN A 83 11.05 13.04 11.67
CA ASN A 83 10.30 12.99 10.41
C ASN A 83 10.17 14.36 9.70
N ASN A 84 10.74 15.43 10.27
CA ASN A 84 10.79 16.72 9.58
C ASN A 84 12.10 16.81 8.81
N SER A 85 12.05 17.15 7.53
CA SER A 85 13.26 17.34 6.73
C SER A 85 13.70 18.80 6.72
N GLN A 86 15.02 19.04 6.61
CA GLN A 86 15.56 20.36 6.30
C GLN A 86 16.05 20.39 4.84
N VAL A 87 15.45 21.24 4.00
CA VAL A 87 15.93 21.41 2.62
C VAL A 87 17.27 22.14 2.64
N ILE A 88 18.31 21.48 2.11
CA ILE A 88 19.67 21.99 2.04
C ILE A 88 20.12 22.13 0.59
N SER A 89 21.04 23.05 0.33
CA SER A 89 21.48 23.40 -1.02
C SER A 89 22.98 23.63 -1.08
N ALA A 90 23.64 22.99 -2.04
CA ALA A 90 25.04 23.26 -2.36
C ALA A 90 25.24 24.64 -3.03
N ILE A 91 24.23 25.12 -3.75
CA ILE A 91 24.23 26.45 -4.40
C ILE A 91 24.10 27.54 -3.33
N ASN A 92 23.19 27.35 -2.37
CA ASN A 92 23.06 28.20 -1.19
C ASN A 92 23.61 27.47 0.04
N SER A 93 24.94 27.34 0.11
CA SER A 93 25.64 26.57 1.13
C SER A 93 25.39 27.02 2.57
N SER A 94 24.91 28.25 2.79
CA SER A 94 24.47 28.74 4.11
C SER A 94 23.33 27.90 4.71
N THR A 95 22.51 27.27 3.86
CA THR A 95 21.44 26.35 4.30
C THR A 95 22.00 25.09 4.97
N ILE A 96 23.14 24.57 4.51
CA ILE A 96 23.81 23.42 5.10
C ILE A 96 24.34 23.79 6.50
N GLN A 97 24.98 24.95 6.63
CA GLN A 97 25.51 25.43 7.93
C GLN A 97 24.43 25.70 8.98
N LYS A 98 23.22 26.08 8.55
CA LYS A 98 22.07 26.35 9.43
C LYS A 98 21.24 25.10 9.73
N SER A 99 21.53 23.98 9.07
CA SER A 99 20.84 22.70 9.28
C SER A 99 21.51 21.89 10.40
N HIS A 100 20.94 20.72 10.70
CA HIS A 100 21.51 19.73 11.61
C HIS A 100 22.59 18.85 10.95
N PHE A 101 23.08 19.22 9.76
CA PHE A 101 24.17 18.50 9.11
C PHE A 101 25.43 18.53 10.00
N SER A 102 26.02 17.36 10.23
CA SER A 102 27.26 17.22 11.00
C SER A 102 28.33 16.53 10.17
N SER A 103 29.51 17.15 10.06
CA SER A 103 30.65 16.56 9.35
C SER A 103 31.30 15.37 10.10
N HIS A 104 30.87 15.10 11.32
CA HIS A 104 31.32 13.95 12.12
C HIS A 104 30.50 12.68 11.90
N ARG A 105 29.37 12.78 11.19
CA ARG A 105 28.48 11.67 10.85
C ARG A 105 28.75 11.20 9.44
N LYS A 106 28.55 9.90 9.19
CA LYS A 106 28.45 9.38 7.81
C LYS A 106 27.26 10.02 7.11
N THR A 107 27.32 10.11 5.78
CA THR A 107 26.26 10.71 4.97
C THR A 107 25.79 9.73 3.92
N SER A 108 24.50 9.42 3.96
CA SER A 108 23.84 8.54 2.99
C SER A 108 22.94 9.36 2.07
N PHE A 109 23.12 9.24 0.75
CA PHE A 109 22.21 9.83 -0.24
C PHE A 109 21.28 8.74 -0.76
N ILE A 110 19.97 8.97 -0.67
CA ILE A 110 18.95 8.05 -1.17
C ILE A 110 18.35 8.63 -2.46
N ILE A 111 18.48 7.90 -3.57
CA ILE A 111 18.22 8.40 -4.92
C ILE A 111 17.16 7.52 -5.60
N HIS A 112 16.02 8.11 -5.96
CA HIS A 112 14.93 7.39 -6.61
C HIS A 112 15.12 7.23 -8.13
N GLY A 113 14.33 6.31 -8.72
CA GLY A 113 14.28 6.08 -10.17
C GLY A 113 13.17 6.83 -10.92
N PHE A 114 12.90 6.39 -12.15
CA PHE A 114 11.89 6.93 -13.06
C PHE A 114 10.49 6.96 -12.42
N GLY A 115 9.73 8.05 -12.63
CA GLY A 115 8.36 8.19 -12.14
C GLY A 115 8.17 8.31 -10.62
N SER A 116 9.26 8.26 -9.84
CA SER A 116 9.24 8.33 -8.36
C SER A 116 9.58 9.74 -7.83
N THR A 117 9.64 9.90 -6.50
CA THR A 117 9.97 11.15 -5.82
C THR A 117 10.77 10.90 -4.54
N GLY A 118 11.64 11.84 -4.18
CA GLY A 118 12.40 11.84 -2.93
C GLY A 118 11.70 12.53 -1.76
N LYS A 119 10.50 13.09 -1.97
CA LYS A 119 9.77 13.86 -0.94
C LYS A 119 8.89 13.01 -0.03
N THR A 120 8.54 11.79 -0.43
CA THR A 120 7.59 10.89 0.26
C THR A 120 7.91 9.43 -0.06
N GLY A 121 7.29 8.48 0.66
CA GLY A 121 7.40 7.04 0.38
C GLY A 121 8.77 6.46 0.73
N TRP A 122 9.20 5.43 -0.01
CA TRP A 122 10.35 4.59 0.36
C TRP A 122 11.66 5.37 0.55
N VAL A 123 11.88 6.47 -0.19
CA VAL A 123 13.10 7.28 -0.03
C VAL A 123 13.18 7.89 1.38
N VAL A 124 12.05 8.41 1.87
CA VAL A 124 11.95 9.00 3.21
C VAL A 124 11.97 7.90 4.27
N GLU A 125 11.22 6.82 4.06
CA GLU A 125 11.20 5.66 4.96
C GLU A 125 12.60 5.05 5.14
N MET A 126 13.40 4.95 4.06
CA MET A 126 14.80 4.53 4.12
C MET A 126 15.61 5.41 5.07
N CYS A 127 15.45 6.73 4.95
CA CYS A 127 16.17 7.67 5.81
C CYS A 127 15.76 7.50 7.27
N LEU A 128 14.47 7.43 7.56
CA LEU A 128 13.99 7.26 8.93
C LEU A 128 14.48 5.95 9.55
N LEU A 129 14.41 4.85 8.80
CA LEU A 129 14.86 3.54 9.26
C LEU A 129 16.37 3.51 9.51
N LEU A 130 17.18 4.12 8.64
CA LEU A 130 18.62 4.24 8.86
C LEU A 130 18.95 5.06 10.13
N LEU A 131 18.16 6.10 10.43
CA LEU A 131 18.35 6.91 11.64
C LEU A 131 18.03 6.13 12.94
N GLU A 132 17.18 5.11 12.88
CA GLU A 132 16.91 4.23 14.02
C GLU A 132 18.13 3.37 14.38
N VAL A 133 18.90 2.93 13.38
CA VAL A 133 20.03 2.01 13.58
C VAL A 133 21.40 2.68 13.58
N GLU A 134 21.55 3.86 12.97
CA GLU A 134 22.81 4.59 12.84
C GLU A 134 22.65 6.09 13.15
N ASP A 135 23.74 6.75 13.57
CA ASP A 135 23.81 8.21 13.69
C ASP A 135 24.42 8.80 12.41
N ILE A 136 23.58 9.15 11.43
CA ILE A 136 24.00 9.60 10.10
C ILE A 136 23.32 10.91 9.68
N ASN A 137 23.88 11.56 8.66
CA ASN A 137 23.13 12.50 7.82
C ASN A 137 22.47 11.69 6.69
N CYS A 138 21.15 11.58 6.67
CA CYS A 138 20.46 10.99 5.52
C CYS A 138 19.90 12.07 4.61
N ILE A 139 20.27 12.05 3.33
CA ILE A 139 19.86 13.05 2.35
C ILE A 139 18.98 12.36 1.30
N ALA A 140 17.68 12.66 1.35
CA ALA A 140 16.75 12.26 0.31
C ALA A 140 16.91 13.18 -0.91
N VAL A 141 17.25 12.60 -2.06
CA VAL A 141 17.45 13.32 -3.33
C VAL A 141 16.16 13.24 -4.14
N ASP A 142 15.51 14.38 -4.36
CA ASP A 142 14.31 14.47 -5.19
C ASP A 142 14.65 15.14 -6.52
N TRP A 143 14.43 14.41 -7.61
CA TRP A 143 14.62 14.88 -8.99
C TRP A 143 13.39 14.56 -9.85
N LYS A 144 12.21 14.48 -9.21
CA LYS A 144 10.92 14.11 -9.83
C LYS A 144 10.67 14.83 -11.16
N GLU A 145 11.02 16.11 -11.27
CA GLU A 145 10.78 16.89 -12.48
C GLU A 145 11.69 16.48 -13.65
N GLY A 146 12.90 15.99 -13.38
CA GLY A 146 13.78 15.37 -14.38
C GLY A 146 13.54 13.87 -14.58
N ALA A 147 12.82 13.22 -13.65
CA ALA A 147 12.47 11.80 -13.68
C ALA A 147 11.10 11.51 -14.33
N LYS A 148 10.34 12.55 -14.67
CA LYS A 148 9.06 12.46 -15.41
C LYS A 148 9.30 12.72 -16.90
N GLY A 149 8.29 12.41 -17.73
CA GLY A 149 8.38 12.59 -19.19
C GLY A 149 8.69 11.27 -19.90
N THR A 150 9.45 11.30 -20.99
CA THR A 150 9.85 10.07 -21.66
C THR A 150 10.98 9.40 -20.89
N TYR A 151 11.01 8.06 -20.91
CA TYR A 151 12.07 7.31 -20.24
C TYR A 151 13.46 7.67 -20.79
N ALA A 152 13.58 7.89 -22.10
CA ALA A 152 14.83 8.36 -22.72
C ALA A 152 15.30 9.72 -22.19
N SER A 153 14.40 10.69 -21.94
CA SER A 153 14.76 11.97 -21.32
C SER A 153 15.28 11.76 -19.89
N ALA A 154 14.58 10.97 -19.07
CA ALA A 154 15.03 10.64 -17.72
C ALA A 154 16.39 9.91 -17.72
N VAL A 155 16.67 9.04 -18.71
CA VAL A 155 17.96 8.40 -18.90
C VAL A 155 19.07 9.40 -19.19
N ASN A 156 18.82 10.42 -20.00
CA ASN A 156 19.80 11.48 -20.26
C ASN A 156 20.08 12.29 -18.98
N ASN A 157 19.02 12.62 -18.24
CA ASN A 157 19.05 13.45 -17.04
C ASN A 157 19.86 12.86 -15.88
N ILE A 158 20.08 11.55 -15.85
CA ILE A 158 20.99 10.89 -14.88
C ILE A 158 22.35 11.57 -14.82
N ARG A 159 22.90 12.00 -15.97
CA ARG A 159 24.24 12.60 -16.02
C ARG A 159 24.30 13.92 -15.27
N VAL A 160 23.24 14.73 -15.39
CA VAL A 160 23.10 16.01 -14.68
C VAL A 160 22.83 15.76 -13.20
N LEU A 161 21.96 14.81 -12.86
CA LEU A 161 21.70 14.43 -11.47
C LEU A 161 22.97 13.96 -10.74
N GLY A 162 23.74 13.05 -11.36
CA GLY A 162 25.01 12.57 -10.81
C GLY A 162 26.04 13.70 -10.68
N ALA A 163 26.09 14.63 -11.64
CA ALA A 163 26.93 15.82 -11.55
C ALA A 163 26.52 16.76 -10.40
N GLU A 164 25.22 16.94 -10.14
CA GLU A 164 24.71 17.74 -9.03
C GLU A 164 25.03 17.11 -7.67
N ILE A 165 24.89 15.79 -7.53
CA ILE A 165 25.29 15.07 -6.31
C ILE A 165 26.81 15.21 -6.10
N ALA A 166 27.61 15.05 -7.15
CA ALA A 166 29.06 15.23 -7.10
C ALA A 166 29.45 16.68 -6.71
N TYR A 167 28.74 17.67 -7.25
CA TYR A 167 28.91 19.07 -6.88
C TYR A 167 28.57 19.29 -5.40
N PHE A 168 27.48 18.69 -4.91
CA PHE A 168 27.08 18.74 -3.50
C PHE A 168 28.17 18.17 -2.59
N ILE A 169 28.70 16.99 -2.91
CA ILE A 169 29.79 16.35 -2.14
C ILE A 169 31.04 17.24 -2.17
N THR A 170 31.37 17.83 -3.32
CA THR A 170 32.51 18.76 -3.46
C THR A 170 32.35 19.99 -2.55
N VAL A 171 31.13 20.50 -2.40
CA VAL A 171 30.83 21.61 -1.47
C VAL A 171 31.03 21.17 -0.02
N LEU A 172 30.59 19.97 0.36
CA LEU A 172 30.84 19.42 1.70
C LEU A 172 32.35 19.26 1.98
N GLN A 173 33.12 18.76 1.00
CA GLN A 173 34.59 18.67 1.10
C GLN A 173 35.22 20.04 1.35
N LYS A 174 34.83 21.05 0.58
CA LYS A 174 35.38 22.41 0.67
C LYS A 174 35.02 23.12 1.96
N MET A 175 33.78 22.97 2.43
CA MET A 175 33.28 23.68 3.61
C MET A 175 33.71 23.05 4.93
N PHE A 176 33.72 21.72 4.99
CA PHE A 176 33.86 20.99 6.25
C PHE A 176 35.09 20.06 6.28
N GLY A 177 35.88 20.00 5.21
CA GLY A 177 36.93 18.98 5.07
C GLY A 177 36.38 17.56 5.02
N TYR A 178 35.09 17.41 4.66
CA TYR A 178 34.36 16.15 4.73
C TYR A 178 34.95 15.13 3.77
N SER A 179 35.29 13.92 4.22
CA SER A 179 35.91 12.92 3.35
C SER A 179 34.86 12.22 2.48
N PRO A 180 35.09 12.00 1.17
CA PRO A 180 34.24 11.12 0.36
C PRO A 180 34.14 9.69 0.90
N TYR A 181 35.11 9.26 1.71
CA TYR A 181 35.06 7.97 2.39
C TYR A 181 33.95 7.89 3.47
N GLU A 182 33.32 9.02 3.82
CA GLU A 182 32.15 9.03 4.71
C GLU A 182 30.82 9.03 3.95
N ILE A 183 30.85 8.82 2.62
CA ILE A 183 29.67 8.86 1.73
C ILE A 183 29.20 7.44 1.39
N HIS A 184 27.89 7.23 1.45
CA HIS A 184 27.19 6.08 0.88
C HIS A 184 26.11 6.57 -0.07
N LEU A 185 26.17 6.17 -1.34
CA LEU A 185 25.10 6.46 -2.30
C LEU A 185 24.23 5.22 -2.47
N ILE A 186 22.92 5.35 -2.29
CA ILE A 186 21.95 4.26 -2.44
C ILE A 186 20.96 4.69 -3.51
N GLY A 187 20.97 3.99 -4.64
CA GLY A 187 20.14 4.35 -5.80
C GLY A 187 19.28 3.20 -6.26
N HIS A 188 18.00 3.47 -6.56
CA HIS A 188 17.08 2.50 -7.15
C HIS A 188 16.86 2.76 -8.64
N SER A 189 16.87 1.72 -9.48
CA SER A 189 16.59 1.85 -10.92
C SER A 189 17.54 2.88 -11.56
N LEU A 190 17.03 3.88 -12.29
CA LEU A 190 17.81 5.01 -12.82
C LEU A 190 18.67 5.74 -11.75
N GLY A 191 18.20 5.77 -10.50
CA GLY A 191 18.95 6.35 -9.38
C GLY A 191 20.26 5.62 -9.07
N ALA A 192 20.36 4.32 -9.37
CA ALA A 192 21.60 3.55 -9.21
C ALA A 192 22.68 4.04 -10.18
N HIS A 193 22.30 4.35 -11.43
CA HIS A 193 23.22 4.92 -12.42
C HIS A 193 23.61 6.35 -12.10
N ALA A 194 22.70 7.13 -11.50
CA ALA A 194 23.04 8.46 -10.99
C ALA A 194 24.04 8.41 -9.83
N ALA A 195 23.94 7.40 -8.96
CA ALA A 195 24.94 7.13 -7.94
C ALA A 195 26.31 6.79 -8.56
N GLY A 196 26.33 5.94 -9.59
CA GLY A 196 27.55 5.61 -10.35
C GLY A 196 28.20 6.84 -10.98
N GLU A 197 27.43 7.66 -11.70
CA GLU A 197 27.92 8.90 -12.30
C GLU A 197 28.47 9.89 -11.26
N ALA A 198 27.83 9.99 -10.09
CA ALA A 198 28.35 10.81 -8.99
C ALA A 198 29.67 10.26 -8.43
N GLY A 199 29.76 8.94 -8.22
CA GLY A 199 30.97 8.25 -7.77
C GLY A 199 32.13 8.41 -8.75
N ARG A 200 31.89 8.22 -10.05
CA ARG A 200 32.87 8.44 -11.12
C ARG A 200 33.48 9.84 -11.11
N ARG A 201 32.69 10.86 -10.73
CA ARG A 201 33.14 12.26 -10.61
C ARG A 201 33.85 12.55 -9.29
N ILE A 202 33.56 11.78 -8.23
CA ILE A 202 34.13 11.95 -6.89
C ILE A 202 34.99 10.75 -6.50
N ARG A 203 36.31 10.94 -6.58
CA ARG A 203 37.24 9.88 -6.17
C ARG A 203 37.10 9.55 -4.67
N GLY A 204 37.03 8.26 -4.36
CA GLY A 204 37.11 7.76 -2.99
C GLY A 204 35.78 7.70 -2.24
N VAL A 205 34.63 7.73 -2.94
CA VAL A 205 33.33 7.38 -2.34
C VAL A 205 33.43 6.00 -1.69
N ARG A 206 33.00 5.87 -0.43
CA ARG A 206 33.15 4.60 0.32
C ARG A 206 32.30 3.48 -0.24
N ARG A 207 31.01 3.75 -0.49
CA ARG A 207 30.07 2.70 -0.90
C ARG A 207 29.01 3.23 -1.86
N ILE A 208 28.70 2.45 -2.89
CA ILE A 208 27.48 2.61 -3.69
C ILE A 208 26.66 1.31 -3.56
N THR A 209 25.37 1.43 -3.29
CA THR A 209 24.43 0.31 -3.36
C THR A 209 23.44 0.55 -4.50
N GLY A 210 23.43 -0.37 -5.47
CA GLY A 210 22.47 -0.39 -6.57
C GLY A 210 21.28 -1.28 -6.22
N LEU A 211 20.09 -0.70 -6.13
CA LEU A 211 18.84 -1.41 -5.89
C LEU A 211 18.15 -1.59 -7.25
N ASP A 212 18.28 -2.79 -7.82
CA ASP A 212 17.81 -3.15 -9.16
C ASP A 212 18.16 -2.10 -10.23
N PRO A 213 19.46 -1.86 -10.52
CA PRO A 213 19.87 -0.87 -11.52
C PRO A 213 19.15 -1.11 -12.86
N ALA A 214 18.72 -0.05 -13.52
CA ALA A 214 17.86 -0.19 -14.69
C ALA A 214 18.59 -0.87 -15.88
N GLY A 215 18.02 -1.93 -16.44
CA GLY A 215 18.53 -2.61 -17.64
C GLY A 215 18.33 -1.80 -18.92
N PRO A 216 17.11 -1.28 -19.22
CA PRO A 216 16.84 -0.50 -20.41
C PRO A 216 17.76 0.72 -20.56
N TYR A 217 18.51 0.78 -21.66
CA TYR A 217 19.53 1.79 -21.98
C TYR A 217 20.89 1.68 -21.23
N PHE A 218 21.12 0.62 -20.44
CA PHE A 218 22.37 0.40 -19.71
C PHE A 218 22.93 -1.03 -19.85
N GLU A 219 22.08 -2.04 -19.99
CA GLU A 219 22.52 -3.43 -20.18
C GLU A 219 23.40 -3.58 -21.44
N GLY A 220 24.53 -4.26 -21.28
CA GLY A 220 25.53 -4.43 -22.34
C GLY A 220 26.27 -3.15 -22.78
N THR A 221 26.08 -2.02 -22.10
CA THR A 221 26.76 -0.76 -22.43
C THR A 221 28.12 -0.61 -21.72
N PRO A 222 29.03 0.25 -22.21
CA PRO A 222 30.33 0.47 -21.58
C PRO A 222 30.21 1.00 -20.13
N PRO A 223 31.14 0.65 -19.22
CA PRO A 223 31.13 1.12 -17.82
C PRO A 223 30.93 2.63 -17.66
N LEU A 224 31.45 3.45 -18.59
CA LEU A 224 31.33 4.90 -18.56
C LEU A 224 29.88 5.42 -18.47
N VAL A 225 28.90 4.67 -18.96
CA VAL A 225 27.51 5.15 -19.06
C VAL A 225 26.55 4.50 -18.06
N ARG A 226 27.04 3.61 -17.20
CA ARG A 226 26.25 2.83 -16.24
C ARG A 226 26.96 2.75 -14.89
N LEU A 227 26.34 2.08 -13.93
CA LEU A 227 26.98 1.79 -12.65
C LEU A 227 28.04 0.71 -12.87
N ASP A 228 29.19 0.88 -12.24
CA ASP A 228 30.33 -0.02 -12.35
C ASP A 228 31.06 -0.17 -11.00
N PRO A 229 31.75 -1.29 -10.73
CA PRO A 229 32.51 -1.46 -9.49
C PRO A 229 33.58 -0.38 -9.29
N THR A 230 34.09 0.25 -10.36
CA THR A 230 35.09 1.31 -10.25
C THR A 230 34.55 2.66 -9.74
N ASP A 231 33.23 2.83 -9.64
CA ASP A 231 32.61 4.10 -9.23
C ASP A 231 32.73 4.40 -7.73
N ALA A 232 33.07 3.41 -6.91
CA ALA A 232 33.34 3.58 -5.47
C ALA A 232 34.30 2.52 -4.95
N ASN A 233 34.81 2.71 -3.72
CA ASN A 233 35.68 1.74 -3.06
C ASN A 233 34.96 0.40 -2.78
N PHE A 234 33.63 0.40 -2.76
CA PHE A 234 32.81 -0.79 -2.65
C PHE A 234 31.46 -0.53 -3.34
N VAL A 235 31.00 -1.49 -4.13
CA VAL A 235 29.74 -1.41 -4.88
C VAL A 235 29.01 -2.73 -4.70
N ASP A 236 27.76 -2.69 -4.22
CA ASP A 236 26.92 -3.87 -4.04
C ASP A 236 25.56 -3.70 -4.71
N ILE A 237 25.06 -4.76 -5.33
CA ILE A 237 23.88 -4.72 -6.19
C ILE A 237 22.86 -5.77 -5.76
N ILE A 238 21.58 -5.39 -5.66
CA ILE A 238 20.46 -6.32 -5.49
C ILE A 238 19.68 -6.38 -6.80
N HIS A 239 19.73 -7.52 -7.48
CA HIS A 239 18.99 -7.80 -8.72
C HIS A 239 17.68 -8.50 -8.37
N SER A 240 16.55 -7.80 -8.45
CA SER A 240 15.22 -8.35 -8.09
C SER A 240 14.31 -8.55 -9.29
N ASN A 241 14.59 -7.88 -10.41
CA ASN A 241 13.86 -8.00 -11.67
C ASN A 241 14.80 -7.98 -12.89
N ALA A 242 15.91 -8.70 -12.78
CA ALA A 242 16.83 -8.95 -13.88
C ALA A 242 16.19 -9.83 -14.96
N ALA A 243 16.23 -9.42 -16.23
CA ALA A 243 15.84 -10.30 -17.33
C ALA A 243 16.65 -10.07 -18.61
N HIS A 244 16.84 -11.13 -19.39
CA HIS A 244 17.43 -11.08 -20.72
C HIS A 244 16.32 -10.93 -21.77
N PHE A 245 16.49 -10.03 -22.74
CA PHE A 245 15.58 -9.90 -23.89
C PHE A 245 15.44 -11.25 -24.62
N PRO A 246 14.22 -11.71 -24.99
CA PRO A 246 12.93 -10.99 -25.01
C PRO A 246 12.06 -11.09 -23.73
N ALA A 247 12.57 -11.66 -22.63
CA ALA A 247 11.86 -11.67 -21.36
C ALA A 247 11.86 -10.26 -20.73
N ALA A 248 10.71 -9.83 -20.18
CA ALA A 248 10.54 -8.50 -19.62
C ALA A 248 11.04 -8.44 -18.15
N GLY A 249 12.09 -7.66 -17.91
CA GLY A 249 12.56 -7.26 -16.59
C GLY A 249 13.20 -5.89 -16.72
N PHE A 250 13.01 -5.04 -15.70
CA PHE A 250 13.52 -3.66 -15.73
C PHE A 250 14.91 -3.52 -15.14
N GLY A 251 15.40 -4.53 -14.43
CA GLY A 251 16.74 -4.57 -13.85
C GLY A 251 17.80 -5.05 -14.84
N MET A 252 19.05 -4.64 -14.61
CA MET A 252 20.23 -5.25 -15.25
C MET A 252 20.32 -6.73 -14.87
N TYR A 253 20.81 -7.56 -15.78
CA TYR A 253 21.11 -8.97 -15.52
C TYR A 253 22.59 -9.23 -15.29
N ASN A 254 23.45 -8.45 -15.94
CA ASN A 254 24.89 -8.63 -15.78
C ASN A 254 25.38 -8.04 -14.45
N THR A 255 26.48 -8.60 -13.95
CA THR A 255 27.13 -8.10 -12.75
C THR A 255 27.65 -6.69 -12.97
N THR A 256 27.40 -5.81 -11.99
CA THR A 256 27.84 -4.40 -12.03
C THR A 256 28.39 -3.92 -10.69
N GLY A 257 28.52 -4.80 -9.70
CA GLY A 257 29.12 -4.53 -8.41
C GLY A 257 30.33 -5.41 -8.13
N HIS A 258 30.89 -5.18 -6.94
CA HIS A 258 31.82 -6.12 -6.31
C HIS A 258 31.05 -7.32 -5.72
N LEU A 259 29.83 -7.08 -5.23
CA LEU A 259 28.88 -8.11 -4.82
C LEU A 259 27.55 -7.92 -5.55
N ASP A 260 27.14 -8.93 -6.31
CA ASP A 260 25.84 -8.93 -7.00
C ASP A 260 24.96 -10.05 -6.44
N PHE A 261 23.87 -9.65 -5.78
CA PHE A 261 22.91 -10.53 -5.14
C PHE A 261 21.71 -10.77 -6.06
N TYR A 262 21.31 -12.03 -6.22
CA TYR A 262 20.19 -12.48 -7.05
C TYR A 262 19.18 -13.25 -6.18
N PRO A 263 18.40 -12.56 -5.32
CA PRO A 263 17.33 -13.19 -4.53
C PRO A 263 16.37 -13.97 -5.42
N ASN A 264 16.07 -15.23 -5.07
CA ASN A 264 15.20 -16.13 -5.82
C ASN A 264 15.59 -16.30 -7.31
N GLY A 265 16.87 -16.15 -7.63
CA GLY A 265 17.38 -16.19 -9.01
C GLY A 265 17.39 -14.83 -9.72
N GLY A 266 16.88 -13.78 -9.05
CA GLY A 266 17.00 -12.38 -9.43
C GLY A 266 15.98 -11.88 -10.44
N THR A 267 14.99 -12.69 -10.81
CA THR A 267 14.03 -12.38 -11.88
C THR A 267 12.59 -12.25 -11.35
N VAL A 268 12.15 -13.24 -10.57
CA VAL A 268 10.79 -13.36 -10.04
C VAL A 268 10.85 -13.48 -8.53
N MET A 269 10.25 -12.50 -7.86
CA MET A 269 10.18 -12.44 -6.40
C MET A 269 8.89 -13.09 -5.87
N PRO A 270 8.98 -13.96 -4.84
CA PRO A 270 7.81 -14.48 -4.14
C PRO A 270 6.91 -13.36 -3.63
N GLY A 271 5.59 -13.56 -3.70
CA GLY A 271 4.58 -12.56 -3.31
C GLY A 271 4.18 -11.57 -4.40
N CYS A 272 4.94 -11.49 -5.51
CA CYS A 272 4.57 -10.69 -6.68
C CYS A 272 3.83 -11.53 -7.73
N THR A 273 2.72 -11.00 -8.28
CA THR A 273 1.87 -11.71 -9.26
C THR A 273 1.77 -11.00 -10.62
N ASP A 274 2.63 -10.02 -10.87
CA ASP A 274 2.63 -9.26 -12.13
C ASP A 274 2.99 -10.19 -13.32
N LEU A 275 2.27 -10.06 -14.43
CA LEU A 275 2.57 -10.82 -15.64
C LEU A 275 3.90 -10.34 -16.25
N ILE A 276 4.80 -11.28 -16.56
CA ILE A 276 5.97 -11.04 -17.43
C ILE A 276 5.61 -11.52 -18.85
N PRO A 277 5.02 -10.67 -19.73
CA PRO A 277 4.78 -11.06 -21.11
C PRO A 277 6.09 -11.14 -21.91
N GLU A 278 6.14 -12.03 -22.91
CA GLU A 278 7.20 -12.05 -23.93
C GLU A 278 7.06 -10.81 -24.83
N MET A 279 8.09 -9.97 -24.93
CA MET A 279 8.02 -8.69 -25.63
C MET A 279 8.50 -8.76 -27.08
N LYS A 280 7.73 -8.16 -28.00
CA LYS A 280 8.20 -7.82 -29.36
C LYS A 280 8.92 -6.48 -29.33
N GLN A 281 10.03 -6.39 -30.05
CA GLN A 281 10.89 -5.20 -30.07
C GLN A 281 10.21 -3.91 -30.57
N SER A 282 9.09 -4.02 -31.29
CA SER A 282 8.31 -2.88 -31.82
C SER A 282 7.51 -2.11 -30.76
N ASP A 283 7.27 -2.70 -29.58
CA ASP A 283 6.29 -2.17 -28.60
C ASP A 283 6.98 -1.60 -27.33
N PHE A 284 8.32 -1.57 -27.32
CA PHE A 284 9.16 -1.24 -26.17
C PHE A 284 8.91 0.16 -25.59
N GLU A 285 8.80 1.19 -26.44
CA GLU A 285 8.57 2.58 -26.01
C GLU A 285 7.15 2.81 -25.46
N ALA A 286 6.15 2.10 -26.00
CA ALA A 286 4.77 2.23 -25.55
C ALA A 286 4.53 1.55 -24.18
N ILE A 287 5.29 0.49 -23.88
CA ILE A 287 5.16 -0.28 -22.64
C ILE A 287 6.00 0.33 -21.50
N ILE A 288 7.18 0.89 -21.79
CA ILE A 288 7.99 1.61 -20.78
C ILE A 288 7.33 2.94 -20.35
N ALA A 289 6.53 3.56 -21.22
CA ALA A 289 5.70 4.70 -20.86
C ALA A 289 4.60 4.36 -19.82
N ASP A 290 4.30 3.06 -19.64
CA ASP A 290 3.35 2.52 -18.68
C ASP A 290 4.05 1.58 -17.67
N ALA A 291 5.21 2.02 -17.16
CA ALA A 291 5.99 1.32 -16.11
C ALA A 291 5.22 1.13 -14.77
N THR A 292 3.97 1.60 -14.69
CA THR A 292 3.02 1.36 -13.61
C THR A 292 2.26 0.05 -13.73
N LEU A 293 2.27 -0.64 -14.89
CA LEU A 293 1.37 -1.76 -15.17
C LEU A 293 2.06 -3.14 -15.30
N PHE A 294 3.38 -3.20 -15.46
CA PHE A 294 4.14 -4.44 -15.66
C PHE A 294 5.38 -4.45 -14.76
N GLY A 295 5.70 -5.60 -14.13
CA GLY A 295 6.94 -5.90 -13.37
C GLY A 295 7.34 -4.96 -12.21
N GLY A 296 6.49 -4.01 -11.82
CA GLY A 296 6.77 -3.03 -10.78
C GLY A 296 7.01 -3.65 -9.40
N CYS A 297 6.26 -4.70 -9.03
CA CYS A 297 6.45 -5.39 -7.75
C CYS A 297 7.82 -6.06 -7.66
N HIS A 298 8.24 -6.77 -8.72
CA HIS A 298 9.55 -7.41 -8.74
C HIS A 298 10.68 -6.37 -8.66
N HIS A 299 10.52 -5.24 -9.33
CA HIS A 299 11.53 -4.17 -9.39
C HIS A 299 11.67 -3.41 -8.06
N SER A 300 10.57 -3.24 -7.31
CA SER A 300 10.58 -2.56 -5.99
C SER A 300 11.19 -3.41 -4.88
N ARG A 301 11.16 -4.75 -5.02
CA ARG A 301 11.64 -5.67 -3.97
C ARG A 301 13.09 -5.44 -3.57
N SER A 302 13.96 -4.93 -4.44
CA SER A 302 15.33 -4.57 -4.08
C SER A 302 15.42 -3.59 -2.91
N HIS A 303 14.61 -2.52 -2.88
CA HIS A 303 14.63 -1.56 -1.78
C HIS A 303 13.90 -2.06 -0.53
N GLU A 304 12.87 -2.91 -0.69
CA GLU A 304 12.16 -3.58 0.42
C GLU A 304 13.06 -4.62 1.13
N PHE A 305 13.85 -5.38 0.36
CA PHE A 305 14.87 -6.26 0.94
C PHE A 305 15.96 -5.48 1.64
N TYR A 306 16.37 -4.33 1.09
CA TYR A 306 17.32 -3.46 1.79
C TYR A 306 16.74 -2.97 3.12
N PHE A 307 15.47 -2.51 3.17
CA PHE A 307 14.79 -2.15 4.43
C PHE A 307 14.83 -3.28 5.44
N SER A 308 14.32 -4.44 5.05
CA SER A 308 14.22 -5.60 5.94
C SER A 308 15.61 -6.07 6.39
N SER A 309 16.64 -5.94 5.55
CA SER A 309 18.02 -6.28 5.94
C SER A 309 18.58 -5.42 7.08
N ILE A 310 18.07 -4.20 7.27
CA ILE A 310 18.45 -3.32 8.39
C ILE A 310 17.96 -3.93 9.71
N LEU A 311 16.73 -4.44 9.73
CA LEU A 311 16.07 -4.98 10.93
C LEU A 311 16.41 -6.46 11.19
N TYR A 312 16.75 -7.21 10.15
CA TYR A 312 17.00 -8.66 10.22
C TYR A 312 18.43 -9.01 9.75
N PRO A 313 19.46 -8.65 10.55
CA PRO A 313 20.88 -8.74 10.19
C PRO A 313 21.41 -10.14 9.87
N SER A 314 20.64 -11.19 10.13
CA SER A 314 21.02 -12.58 9.84
C SER A 314 20.14 -13.27 8.80
N GLY A 315 19.14 -12.60 8.24
CA GLY A 315 18.08 -13.20 7.41
C GLY A 315 18.31 -13.20 5.90
N TYR A 316 19.46 -12.68 5.46
CA TYR A 316 19.77 -12.39 4.05
C TYR A 316 21.13 -12.93 3.61
N LEU A 317 21.51 -14.10 4.15
CA LEU A 317 22.80 -14.71 3.85
C LEU A 317 22.79 -15.28 2.43
N ALA A 318 23.72 -14.81 1.58
CA ALA A 318 23.77 -15.17 0.17
C ALA A 318 25.00 -16.02 -0.17
N TYR A 319 24.79 -17.07 -0.95
CA TYR A 319 25.78 -18.10 -1.23
C TYR A 319 26.47 -17.82 -2.58
N PRO A 320 27.81 -17.87 -2.66
CA PRO A 320 28.51 -17.76 -3.92
C PRO A 320 28.29 -19.03 -4.74
N CYS A 321 27.55 -18.93 -5.84
CA CYS A 321 27.26 -20.06 -6.72
C CYS A 321 27.34 -19.60 -8.18
N ASP A 322 27.66 -20.51 -9.10
CA ASP A 322 27.76 -20.17 -10.53
C ASP A 322 26.39 -19.89 -11.16
N SER A 323 25.34 -20.57 -10.66
CA SER A 323 23.97 -20.40 -11.12
C SER A 323 22.94 -20.59 -10.00
N TYR A 324 21.73 -20.09 -10.21
CA TYR A 324 20.61 -20.31 -9.29
C TYR A 324 20.20 -21.80 -9.21
N GLU A 325 20.40 -22.57 -10.28
CA GLU A 325 20.16 -24.02 -10.26
C GLU A 325 21.14 -24.76 -9.36
N ASP A 326 22.42 -24.37 -9.39
CA ASP A 326 23.44 -24.95 -8.50
C ASP A 326 23.20 -24.56 -7.04
N PHE A 327 22.70 -23.33 -6.82
CA PHE A 327 22.21 -22.89 -5.52
C PHE A 327 21.05 -23.76 -5.00
N LYS A 328 20.02 -24.00 -5.84
CA LYS A 328 18.87 -24.85 -5.46
C LYS A 328 19.29 -26.28 -5.16
N LYS A 329 20.23 -26.85 -5.93
CA LYS A 329 20.82 -28.17 -5.67
C LYS A 329 21.75 -28.20 -4.46
N GLY A 330 22.12 -27.02 -3.94
CA GLY A 330 22.93 -26.84 -2.75
C GLY A 330 24.39 -27.22 -2.95
N PHE A 331 24.93 -27.03 -4.16
CA PHE A 331 26.35 -27.26 -4.47
C PHE A 331 27.29 -26.25 -3.79
N CYS A 332 26.77 -25.08 -3.44
CA CYS A 332 27.45 -24.01 -2.72
C CYS A 332 27.04 -23.95 -1.23
N PHE A 333 26.54 -25.05 -0.66
CA PHE A 333 26.14 -25.15 0.74
C PHE A 333 27.06 -26.14 1.51
N PRO A 334 27.44 -25.84 2.77
CA PRO A 334 27.22 -24.58 3.50
C PRO A 334 28.16 -23.48 2.99
N CYS A 335 28.19 -22.33 3.65
CA CYS A 335 29.13 -21.26 3.32
C CYS A 335 30.59 -21.77 3.29
N PRO A 336 31.42 -21.24 2.37
CA PRO A 336 32.83 -21.60 2.28
C PRO A 336 33.62 -21.03 3.48
N GLN A 337 34.92 -21.36 3.60
CA GLN A 337 35.74 -20.92 4.74
C GLN A 337 35.84 -19.40 4.84
N GLU A 338 35.83 -18.74 3.69
CA GLU A 338 35.78 -17.29 3.50
C GLU A 338 34.49 -16.64 4.04
N GLY A 339 33.45 -17.45 4.29
CA GLY A 339 32.12 -17.01 4.68
C GLY A 339 31.23 -16.63 3.49
N CYS A 340 30.03 -16.14 3.81
CA CYS A 340 29.06 -15.64 2.83
C CYS A 340 28.70 -14.18 3.16
N PRO A 341 28.48 -13.32 2.15
CA PRO A 341 27.99 -11.97 2.38
C PRO A 341 26.51 -11.94 2.79
N MET A 342 26.15 -10.92 3.56
CA MET A 342 24.75 -10.55 3.85
C MET A 342 24.27 -9.57 2.78
N MET A 343 23.16 -9.87 2.09
CA MET A 343 22.55 -8.93 1.16
C MET A 343 21.97 -7.71 1.90
N GLY A 344 22.14 -6.52 1.32
CA GLY A 344 21.56 -5.27 1.83
C GLY A 344 22.49 -4.48 2.76
N HIS A 345 21.95 -3.91 3.83
CA HIS A 345 22.63 -2.91 4.66
C HIS A 345 23.99 -3.38 5.19
N TYR A 346 24.12 -4.67 5.52
CA TYR A 346 25.35 -5.25 6.10
C TYR A 346 26.33 -5.89 5.10
N ALA A 347 26.14 -5.71 3.79
CA ALA A 347 27.03 -6.29 2.77
C ALA A 347 28.50 -5.85 2.90
N ASP A 348 28.74 -4.63 3.38
CA ASP A 348 30.10 -4.09 3.58
C ASP A 348 30.88 -4.77 4.71
N ARG A 349 30.21 -5.57 5.56
CA ARG A 349 30.87 -6.35 6.62
C ARG A 349 31.57 -7.60 6.10
N PHE A 350 31.30 -8.02 4.87
CA PHE A 350 31.98 -9.18 4.30
C PHE A 350 33.47 -8.87 4.05
N PRO A 351 34.41 -9.63 4.63
CA PRO A 351 35.85 -9.34 4.51
C PRO A 351 36.37 -9.47 3.08
N GLU A 352 35.90 -10.49 2.35
CA GLU A 352 36.39 -10.88 1.03
C GLU A 352 35.68 -10.12 -0.12
N LYS A 353 34.89 -9.09 0.20
CA LYS A 353 34.04 -8.36 -0.74
C LYS A 353 34.75 -7.70 -1.92
N LEU A 354 36.08 -7.58 -1.89
CA LEU A 354 36.89 -7.00 -2.97
C LEU A 354 37.78 -8.03 -3.68
N ASN A 355 37.79 -9.28 -3.24
CA ASN A 355 38.77 -10.27 -3.71
C ASN A 355 38.35 -10.94 -5.02
N ARG A 356 37.07 -10.86 -5.38
CA ARG A 356 36.52 -11.38 -6.63
C ARG A 356 35.61 -10.33 -7.25
N VAL A 357 35.78 -10.11 -8.54
CA VAL A 357 34.87 -9.30 -9.37
C VAL A 357 33.95 -10.24 -10.15
N ASP A 358 32.78 -9.76 -10.54
CA ASP A 358 31.77 -10.51 -11.31
C ASP A 358 31.21 -11.77 -10.61
N GLN A 359 31.24 -11.80 -9.28
CA GLN A 359 30.73 -12.92 -8.50
C GLN A 359 29.22 -12.76 -8.22
N LYS A 360 28.44 -13.79 -8.59
CA LYS A 360 27.01 -13.89 -8.27
C LYS A 360 26.79 -14.56 -6.92
N TYR A 361 25.87 -14.01 -6.13
CA TYR A 361 25.43 -14.55 -4.85
C TYR A 361 23.93 -14.81 -4.87
N PHE A 362 23.51 -15.99 -4.44
CA PHE A 362 22.12 -16.42 -4.47
C PHE A 362 21.58 -16.69 -3.07
N LEU A 363 20.32 -16.36 -2.86
CA LEU A 363 19.55 -16.62 -1.66
C LEU A 363 18.08 -16.73 -2.04
N ASN A 364 17.27 -17.37 -1.20
CA ASN A 364 15.82 -17.32 -1.34
C ASN A 364 15.24 -16.37 -0.29
N THR A 365 14.14 -15.72 -0.61
CA THR A 365 13.39 -14.86 0.31
C THR A 365 11.97 -15.38 0.46
N ALA A 366 11.31 -15.04 1.56
CA ALA A 366 9.89 -15.31 1.71
C ALA A 366 9.05 -14.38 0.81
N ALA A 367 7.77 -14.69 0.67
CA ALA A 367 6.80 -13.86 -0.05
C ALA A 367 6.43 -12.58 0.71
N ASP A 368 6.39 -12.66 2.04
CA ASP A 368 5.90 -11.61 2.94
C ASP A 368 7.01 -11.07 3.85
N GLU A 369 6.86 -9.82 4.30
CA GLU A 369 7.81 -9.17 5.21
C GLU A 369 7.92 -9.98 6.51
N PRO A 370 9.12 -10.26 7.05
CA PRO A 370 10.40 -9.61 6.77
C PRO A 370 11.20 -10.16 5.59
N PHE A 371 10.63 -11.02 4.75
CA PHE A 371 11.27 -11.73 3.62
C PHE A 371 12.51 -12.57 3.98
N ALA A 372 13.00 -12.46 5.20
CA ALA A 372 14.18 -13.12 5.73
C ALA A 372 13.97 -14.64 5.76
N THR A 373 14.99 -15.36 5.29
CA THR A 373 15.01 -16.81 5.39
C THR A 373 16.37 -17.30 5.86
N TRP A 374 16.39 -18.51 6.40
CA TRP A 374 17.58 -19.20 6.86
C TRP A 374 17.67 -20.56 6.18
N ARG A 375 18.60 -20.66 5.22
CA ARG A 375 18.83 -21.90 4.49
C ARG A 375 19.44 -22.99 5.39
N GLN A 376 18.83 -24.16 5.39
CA GLN A 376 19.25 -25.35 6.13
C GLN A 376 19.20 -26.58 5.23
N LYS A 377 20.05 -27.56 5.51
CA LYS A 377 19.96 -28.89 4.90
C LYS A 377 19.45 -29.89 5.92
N VAL A 378 18.35 -30.55 5.61
CA VAL A 378 17.69 -31.48 6.52
C VAL A 378 17.75 -32.90 5.98
N PHE A 379 18.04 -33.84 6.87
CA PHE A 379 18.03 -35.28 6.61
C PHE A 379 17.04 -35.96 7.56
N ILE A 380 16.06 -36.67 6.99
CA ILE A 380 15.07 -37.44 7.76
C ILE A 380 15.24 -38.93 7.43
N LYS A 381 15.49 -39.72 8.47
CA LYS A 381 15.41 -41.19 8.39
C LYS A 381 14.12 -41.65 9.05
N LEU A 382 13.21 -42.22 8.26
CA LEU A 382 11.89 -42.62 8.72
C LEU A 382 11.94 -43.91 9.55
N SER A 383 10.90 -44.15 10.36
CA SER A 383 10.70 -45.38 11.13
C SER A 383 9.23 -45.82 11.11
N GLY A 384 8.95 -47.09 11.41
CA GLY A 384 7.58 -47.60 11.55
C GLY A 384 7.15 -48.55 10.44
N VAL A 385 6.82 -48.05 9.25
CA VAL A 385 6.26 -48.85 8.14
C VAL A 385 7.24 -48.95 6.97
N LYS A 386 7.38 -50.15 6.39
CA LYS A 386 8.28 -50.40 5.25
C LYS A 386 8.00 -49.53 4.02
N LYS A 387 6.74 -49.41 3.61
CA LYS A 387 6.31 -48.56 2.50
C LYS A 387 4.96 -47.93 2.80
N THR A 388 4.83 -46.64 2.57
CA THR A 388 3.59 -45.89 2.74
C THR A 388 3.52 -44.75 1.73
N ARG A 389 2.41 -44.01 1.69
CA ARG A 389 2.24 -42.86 0.80
C ARG A 389 1.72 -41.65 1.56
N GLY A 390 2.29 -40.48 1.29
CA GLY A 390 1.89 -39.22 1.91
C GLY A 390 3.02 -38.19 1.87
N ASP A 391 2.87 -37.15 2.68
CA ASP A 391 3.79 -36.01 2.71
C ASP A 391 4.45 -35.92 4.09
N ILE A 392 5.76 -35.75 4.12
CA ILE A 392 6.54 -35.55 5.34
C ILE A 392 6.94 -34.08 5.46
N ASN A 393 6.54 -33.49 6.56
CA ASN A 393 6.74 -32.08 6.84
C ASN A 393 7.49 -31.89 8.16
N LEU A 394 8.20 -30.78 8.27
CA LEU A 394 8.77 -30.28 9.52
C LEU A 394 8.09 -28.98 9.92
N VAL A 395 7.61 -28.91 11.15
CA VAL A 395 6.97 -27.72 11.72
C VAL A 395 7.94 -27.07 12.70
N TYR A 396 8.42 -25.88 12.37
CA TYR A 396 9.30 -25.09 13.23
C TYR A 396 8.44 -24.23 14.14
N TYR A 397 8.83 -24.09 15.41
CA TYR A 397 8.18 -23.22 16.40
C TYR A 397 9.17 -22.21 16.95
N ASP A 398 8.77 -20.96 17.10
CA ASP A 398 9.59 -19.93 17.73
C ASP A 398 9.32 -19.78 19.25
N ARG A 399 9.94 -18.78 19.89
CA ARG A 399 9.75 -18.48 21.33
C ARG A 399 8.42 -17.79 21.62
N GLN A 400 7.76 -17.26 20.59
CA GLN A 400 6.51 -16.52 20.65
C GLN A 400 5.31 -17.43 20.38
N GLY A 401 5.54 -18.71 20.06
CA GLY A 401 4.52 -19.70 19.77
C GLY A 401 4.02 -19.69 18.33
N ASN A 402 4.69 -18.96 17.42
CA ASN A 402 4.40 -19.04 16.00
C ASN A 402 4.97 -20.33 15.42
N SER A 403 4.32 -20.89 14.40
CA SER A 403 4.77 -22.11 13.74
C SER A 403 4.69 -22.01 12.23
N LYS A 404 5.63 -22.65 11.52
CA LYS A 404 5.59 -22.77 10.06
C LYS A 404 6.00 -24.17 9.60
N GLU A 405 5.21 -24.72 8.68
CA GLU A 405 5.35 -26.07 8.13
C GLU A 405 6.16 -26.03 6.82
N TYR A 406 7.08 -26.98 6.67
CA TYR A 406 7.94 -27.12 5.50
C TYR A 406 7.93 -28.57 5.00
N GLU A 407 7.56 -28.76 3.74
CA GLU A 407 7.59 -30.07 3.09
C GLU A 407 9.02 -30.52 2.79
N VAL A 408 9.33 -31.76 3.19
CA VAL A 408 10.63 -32.40 2.97
C VAL A 408 10.55 -33.40 1.83
N ALA A 409 9.47 -34.18 1.74
CA ALA A 409 9.21 -35.09 0.63
C ALA A 409 7.71 -35.44 0.55
N SER A 410 7.25 -35.74 -0.65
CA SER A 410 5.89 -36.21 -0.94
C SER A 410 5.95 -37.46 -1.84
N GLY A 411 4.96 -38.34 -1.70
CA GLY A 411 4.77 -39.49 -2.57
C GLY A 411 5.01 -40.83 -1.87
N ASP A 412 5.70 -41.75 -2.53
CA ASP A 412 5.98 -43.08 -1.99
C ASP A 412 7.16 -43.00 -1.00
N LEU A 413 6.87 -43.32 0.26
CA LEU A 413 7.79 -43.19 1.38
C LEU A 413 8.20 -44.57 1.90
N SER A 414 9.47 -44.72 2.28
CA SER A 414 10.08 -45.94 2.78
C SER A 414 10.95 -45.66 3.99
N GLN A 415 10.89 -46.53 4.99
CA GLN A 415 11.81 -46.48 6.13
C GLN A 415 13.27 -46.77 5.76
N ASP A 416 13.49 -47.41 4.61
CA ASP A 416 14.83 -47.76 4.13
C ASP A 416 15.52 -46.56 3.44
N ASP A 417 14.76 -45.49 3.17
CA ASP A 417 15.24 -44.30 2.47
C ASP A 417 15.60 -43.17 3.46
N VAL A 418 16.53 -42.31 3.04
CA VAL A 418 16.88 -41.07 3.73
C VAL A 418 16.45 -39.89 2.87
N TYR A 419 15.53 -39.10 3.39
CA TYR A 419 15.00 -37.93 2.69
C TYR A 419 15.88 -36.72 2.99
N THR A 420 16.40 -36.11 1.94
CA THR A 420 17.28 -34.94 2.04
C THR A 420 16.66 -33.77 1.31
N GLN A 421 16.52 -32.63 1.98
CA GLN A 421 15.99 -31.42 1.39
C GLN A 421 16.72 -30.17 1.88
N TYR A 422 16.83 -29.17 1.02
CA TYR A 422 17.24 -27.82 1.40
C TYR A 422 15.99 -26.98 1.69
N LEU A 423 15.91 -26.46 2.91
CA LEU A 423 14.79 -25.63 3.36
C LEU A 423 15.28 -24.20 3.61
N ASP A 424 14.56 -23.22 3.10
CA ASP A 424 14.75 -21.81 3.43
C ASP A 424 13.68 -21.44 4.47
N VAL A 425 14.01 -21.58 5.76
CA VAL A 425 13.03 -21.41 6.84
C VAL A 425 12.88 -19.94 7.22
N GLU A 426 11.68 -19.51 7.56
CA GLU A 426 11.33 -18.12 7.90
C GLU A 426 11.34 -17.87 9.41
N ILE A 427 11.43 -18.95 10.20
CA ILE A 427 11.67 -18.85 11.63
C ILE A 427 13.17 -18.84 11.86
N ASN A 428 13.68 -17.78 12.50
CA ASN A 428 15.09 -17.68 12.83
C ASN A 428 15.53 -18.92 13.64
N PRO A 429 16.54 -19.67 13.18
CA PRO A 429 16.99 -20.88 13.86
C PRO A 429 17.42 -20.64 15.31
N LYS A 430 17.94 -19.45 15.63
CA LYS A 430 18.31 -19.06 17.01
C LYS A 430 17.09 -18.87 17.93
N ASN A 431 15.93 -18.56 17.35
CA ASN A 431 14.67 -18.41 18.05
C ASN A 431 13.83 -19.69 18.02
N THR A 432 14.25 -20.74 17.30
CA THR A 432 13.52 -21.99 17.23
C THR A 432 13.55 -22.71 18.58
N THR A 433 12.38 -23.02 19.13
CA THR A 433 12.20 -23.72 20.41
C THR A 433 11.90 -25.20 20.22
N LYS A 434 11.16 -25.53 19.17
CA LYS A 434 10.70 -26.88 18.87
C LYS A 434 10.65 -27.11 17.37
N ILE A 435 10.94 -28.34 16.94
CA ILE A 435 10.70 -28.81 15.58
C ILE A 435 9.90 -30.10 15.70
N GLU A 436 8.73 -30.14 15.04
CA GLU A 436 7.86 -31.32 15.00
C GLU A 436 7.93 -31.99 13.64
N PHE A 437 7.84 -33.32 13.63
CA PHE A 437 7.64 -34.10 12.42
C PHE A 437 6.15 -34.34 12.22
N LEU A 438 5.66 -34.01 11.03
CA LEU A 438 4.29 -34.24 10.63
C LEU A 438 4.26 -35.15 9.40
N TRP A 439 3.43 -36.20 9.46
CA TRP A 439 3.14 -37.04 8.30
C TRP A 439 1.67 -36.92 7.92
N ASN A 440 1.42 -36.33 6.75
CA ASN A 440 0.08 -36.19 6.18
C ASN A 440 -0.23 -37.42 5.32
N LYS A 441 -1.20 -38.22 5.78
CA LYS A 441 -1.61 -39.46 5.11
C LYS A 441 -2.36 -39.20 3.80
N ALA A 442 -2.00 -39.90 2.73
CA ALA A 442 -2.80 -39.91 1.51
C ALA A 442 -4.18 -40.59 1.74
N VAL A 443 -5.22 -40.12 1.03
CA VAL A 443 -6.65 -40.50 1.15
C VAL A 443 -6.93 -42.01 1.00
N PHE A 444 -5.96 -42.80 0.53
CA PHE A 444 -6.07 -44.26 0.38
C PHE A 444 -4.97 -45.06 1.10
N SER A 445 -4.25 -44.43 2.04
CA SER A 445 -3.29 -45.13 2.89
C SER A 445 -4.01 -46.05 3.88
N LEU A 446 -3.43 -47.23 4.17
CA LEU A 446 -4.00 -48.18 5.13
C LEU A 446 -4.22 -47.50 6.49
N LEU A 447 -5.43 -47.59 7.04
CA LEU A 447 -5.82 -46.90 8.28
C LEU A 447 -4.85 -47.16 9.46
N TRP A 448 -4.21 -48.32 9.50
CA TRP A 448 -3.25 -48.73 10.54
C TRP A 448 -1.79 -48.32 10.29
N ALA A 449 -1.44 -47.72 9.15
CA ALA A 449 -0.07 -47.29 8.90
C ALA A 449 0.34 -46.17 9.89
N ARG A 450 1.48 -46.34 10.56
CA ARG A 450 2.10 -45.36 11.48
C ARG A 450 3.52 -45.06 11.00
N LEU A 451 3.79 -43.82 10.61
CA LEU A 451 5.11 -43.37 10.21
C LEU A 451 5.68 -42.47 11.31
N GLY A 452 6.88 -42.80 11.77
CA GLY A 452 7.66 -41.99 12.68
C GLY A 452 9.01 -41.64 12.06
N VAL A 453 9.89 -41.08 12.88
CA VAL A 453 11.25 -40.71 12.47
C VAL A 453 12.24 -41.35 13.44
N GLU A 454 13.25 -42.01 12.90
CA GLU A 454 14.40 -42.52 13.66
C GLU A 454 15.39 -41.38 13.95
N LYS A 455 15.62 -40.50 12.97
CA LYS A 455 16.62 -39.44 13.08
C LYS A 455 16.28 -38.23 12.20
N VAL A 456 16.39 -37.04 12.77
CA VAL A 456 16.43 -35.75 12.04
C VAL A 456 17.80 -35.11 12.26
N ASN A 457 18.55 -34.86 11.18
CA ASN A 457 19.77 -34.07 11.23
C ASN A 457 19.55 -32.76 10.46
N ILE A 458 19.85 -31.63 11.10
CA ILE A 458 19.74 -30.31 10.48
C ILE A 458 21.13 -29.68 10.44
N ILE A 459 21.58 -29.29 9.25
CA ILE A 459 22.82 -28.55 9.03
C ILE A 459 22.45 -27.10 8.74
N GLN A 460 23.02 -26.16 9.50
CA GLN A 460 22.86 -24.73 9.25
C GLN A 460 23.75 -24.27 8.09
N GLY A 461 23.23 -23.42 7.21
CA GLY A 461 24.00 -22.95 6.06
C GLY A 461 25.10 -21.95 6.38
N ALA A 462 24.95 -21.18 7.46
CA ALA A 462 25.89 -20.13 7.83
C ALA A 462 27.28 -20.65 8.26
N ASP A 463 27.32 -21.77 8.99
CA ASP A 463 28.54 -22.29 9.62
C ASP A 463 28.70 -23.82 9.44
N GLY A 464 27.78 -24.48 8.74
CA GLY A 464 27.80 -25.94 8.56
C GLY A 464 27.55 -26.72 9.85
N ARG A 465 27.13 -26.07 10.94
CA ARG A 465 26.94 -26.72 12.23
C ARG A 465 25.77 -27.68 12.19
N GLN A 466 26.01 -28.90 12.66
CA GLN A 466 24.96 -29.91 12.87
C GLN A 466 24.22 -29.66 14.19
N LEU A 467 22.90 -29.60 14.11
CA LEU A 467 21.99 -29.70 15.24
C LEU A 467 21.38 -31.10 15.23
N PHE A 468 21.63 -31.86 16.31
CA PHE A 468 20.91 -33.11 16.57
C PHE A 468 19.66 -32.77 17.36
N VAL A 469 18.49 -33.02 16.78
CA VAL A 469 17.21 -32.89 17.48
C VAL A 469 16.86 -34.26 18.04
N ALA A 470 16.96 -34.42 19.36
CA ALA A 470 16.43 -35.60 20.04
C ALA A 470 14.89 -35.51 20.01
N MET A 471 14.23 -36.42 19.28
CA MET A 471 12.78 -36.46 19.23
C MET A 471 12.22 -37.23 20.42
N GLU A 472 11.42 -36.59 21.27
CA GLU A 472 10.55 -37.30 22.21
C GLU A 472 9.38 -37.92 21.44
N LEU A 473 9.28 -39.25 21.48
CA LEU A 473 8.19 -40.01 20.87
C LEU A 473 6.88 -39.79 21.64
N TRP A 474 6.01 -38.91 21.13
CA TRP A 474 4.62 -38.84 21.59
C TRP A 474 3.72 -39.67 20.67
N HIS A 475 3.14 -40.74 21.22
CA HIS A 475 2.13 -41.58 20.56
C HIS A 475 0.83 -40.80 20.36
N MET A 476 0.37 -40.66 19.11
CA MET A 476 -1.02 -40.31 18.79
C MET A 476 -1.77 -41.56 18.34
N GLU A 477 -2.74 -42.00 19.15
CA GLU A 477 -3.77 -42.95 18.73
C GLU A 477 -5.05 -42.21 18.33
N SER A 478 -5.58 -42.61 17.19
CA SER A 478 -6.88 -42.25 16.65
C SER A 478 -8.01 -42.99 17.36
N LEU A 479 -9.10 -42.32 17.76
CA LEU A 479 -10.41 -42.95 17.92
C LEU A 479 -11.56 -42.04 17.47
N SER A 480 -12.42 -42.63 16.65
CA SER A 480 -13.65 -42.10 16.07
C SER A 480 -14.85 -42.30 17.01
N TYR A 481 -15.75 -41.31 17.02
CA TYR A 481 -17.20 -41.33 17.30
C TYR A 481 -17.81 -42.14 18.46
N LEU A 482 -18.64 -41.39 19.21
CA LEU A 482 -19.81 -41.78 20.01
C LEU A 482 -19.61 -42.04 21.52
N HIS A 483 -19.70 -40.99 22.36
CA HIS A 483 -20.71 -40.84 23.43
C HIS A 483 -20.45 -39.54 24.26
N LEU A 484 -21.44 -38.64 24.21
CA LEU A 484 -21.93 -37.69 25.23
C LEU A 484 -20.98 -37.10 26.31
N ALA A 485 -20.93 -35.76 26.28
CA ALA A 485 -20.74 -34.82 27.40
C ALA A 485 -19.33 -34.62 28.01
N ARG A 486 -18.51 -33.79 27.33
CA ARG A 486 -17.83 -32.56 27.85
C ARG A 486 -16.81 -32.08 26.82
N GLY A 487 -17.02 -30.88 26.25
CA GLY A 487 -16.14 -30.26 25.26
C GLY A 487 -14.80 -29.80 25.85
N PRO A 488 -13.77 -29.56 25.01
CA PRO A 488 -12.51 -28.96 25.45
C PRO A 488 -12.78 -27.52 25.91
N GLN A 489 -12.35 -27.19 27.13
CA GLN A 489 -12.38 -25.82 27.64
C GLN A 489 -11.41 -24.95 26.81
N GLY A 490 -11.90 -23.86 26.24
CA GLY A 490 -11.09 -22.83 25.60
C GLY A 490 -10.11 -22.20 26.58
N ARG A 491 -9.05 -21.62 26.03
CA ARG A 491 -8.03 -20.91 26.79
C ARG A 491 -8.52 -19.51 27.09
N GLU A 492 -8.11 -18.96 28.22
CA GLU A 492 -8.46 -17.62 28.65
C GLU A 492 -7.21 -16.82 28.99
N VAL A 493 -7.20 -15.53 28.63
CA VAL A 493 -6.21 -14.55 29.09
C VAL A 493 -6.91 -13.42 29.81
N CYS A 494 -6.39 -13.00 30.97
CA CYS A 494 -6.94 -11.88 31.73
C CYS A 494 -5.94 -10.74 31.80
N PHE A 495 -6.43 -9.52 31.59
CA PHE A 495 -5.68 -8.29 31.79
C PHE A 495 -6.32 -7.55 32.95
N GLU A 496 -5.50 -7.15 33.93
CA GLU A 496 -5.93 -6.63 35.24
C GLU A 496 -7.07 -5.59 35.14
N ARG A 497 -6.95 -4.66 34.19
CA ARG A 497 -7.93 -3.60 33.94
C ARG A 497 -9.10 -3.98 33.02
N LEU A 498 -8.87 -4.85 32.04
CA LEU A 498 -9.81 -5.10 30.93
C LEU A 498 -10.65 -6.36 31.09
N GLY A 499 -10.37 -7.14 32.14
CA GLY A 499 -10.99 -8.43 32.40
C GLY A 499 -10.41 -9.54 31.54
N CYS A 500 -11.19 -10.62 31.40
CA CYS A 500 -10.76 -11.85 30.74
C CYS A 500 -11.32 -11.99 29.32
N PHE A 501 -10.57 -12.73 28.52
CA PHE A 501 -10.73 -12.91 27.09
C PHE A 501 -10.52 -14.39 26.79
N THR A 502 -11.60 -15.11 26.46
CA THR A 502 -11.55 -16.52 26.05
C THR A 502 -11.48 -16.65 24.52
N ASP A 503 -10.89 -17.76 24.04
CA ASP A 503 -10.99 -18.23 22.65
C ASP A 503 -12.09 -19.30 22.45
N ASP A 504 -12.93 -19.54 23.47
CA ASP A 504 -14.14 -20.34 23.34
C ASP A 504 -15.13 -19.77 22.31
N VAL A 505 -16.05 -20.62 21.85
CA VAL A 505 -17.18 -20.21 21.02
C VAL A 505 -17.97 -19.10 21.72
N PRO A 506 -18.36 -18.01 21.01
CA PRO A 506 -18.24 -17.82 19.56
C PRO A 506 -17.04 -16.98 19.10
N TRP A 507 -16.06 -16.74 19.97
CA TRP A 507 -14.90 -15.91 19.64
C TRP A 507 -13.93 -16.60 18.68
N SER A 508 -13.89 -17.93 18.74
CA SER A 508 -13.20 -18.79 17.77
C SER A 508 -13.92 -20.14 17.67
N GLY A 509 -13.44 -21.02 16.78
CA GLY A 509 -13.98 -22.36 16.59
C GLY A 509 -15.34 -22.42 15.88
N THR A 510 -15.82 -21.31 15.30
CA THR A 510 -17.06 -21.27 14.50
C THR A 510 -16.75 -21.38 13.01
N THR A 511 -17.78 -21.57 12.17
CA THR A 511 -17.63 -21.57 10.71
C THR A 511 -17.05 -20.25 10.20
N GLU A 512 -17.52 -19.14 10.79
CA GLU A 512 -17.10 -17.80 10.44
C GLU A 512 -15.70 -17.48 10.98
N ARG A 513 -15.32 -18.03 12.15
CA ARG A 513 -14.03 -17.78 12.85
C ARG A 513 -13.38 -19.11 13.28
N PRO A 514 -12.83 -19.91 12.34
CA PRO A 514 -12.39 -21.28 12.65
C PRO A 514 -11.11 -21.36 13.49
N VAL A 515 -10.28 -20.31 13.49
CA VAL A 515 -8.96 -20.33 14.12
C VAL A 515 -9.02 -19.82 15.56
N TYR A 516 -8.67 -20.67 16.53
CA TYR A 516 -8.55 -20.31 17.95
C TYR A 516 -7.41 -19.31 18.17
N LYS A 517 -7.77 -18.08 18.53
CA LYS A 517 -6.81 -16.99 18.80
C LYS A 517 -7.27 -16.13 19.96
N LEU A 518 -6.39 -15.98 20.95
CA LEU A 518 -6.53 -14.98 22.00
C LEU A 518 -6.06 -13.59 21.51
N PRO A 519 -6.68 -12.50 21.99
CA PRO A 519 -6.19 -11.17 21.71
C PRO A 519 -4.84 -10.93 22.37
N TRP A 520 -4.05 -10.04 21.79
CA TRP A 520 -2.80 -9.59 22.41
C TRP A 520 -3.03 -8.77 23.67
N LYS A 521 -2.02 -8.75 24.55
CA LYS A 521 -2.02 -7.88 25.73
C LYS A 521 -2.06 -6.39 25.37
N PRO A 522 -2.65 -5.52 26.21
CA PRO A 522 -2.86 -4.10 25.87
C PRO A 522 -1.59 -3.35 25.48
N GLU A 523 -0.46 -3.63 26.11
CA GLU A 523 0.82 -2.95 25.82
C GLU A 523 1.37 -3.32 24.43
N ARG A 524 0.99 -4.49 23.91
CA ARG A 524 1.35 -4.96 22.57
C ARG A 524 0.40 -4.40 21.51
N VAL A 525 -0.90 -4.33 21.81
CA VAL A 525 -1.88 -3.63 20.95
C VAL A 525 -1.53 -2.15 20.84
N GLY A 526 -1.06 -1.53 21.93
CA GLY A 526 -0.51 -0.19 21.94
C GLY A 526 -1.54 0.89 21.58
N THR A 527 -2.76 0.78 22.10
CA THR A 527 -3.84 1.74 21.86
C THR A 527 -3.50 3.10 22.46
N GLN A 528 -3.56 4.15 21.64
CA GLN A 528 -3.36 5.55 22.04
C GLN A 528 -4.63 6.35 21.80
N PHE A 529 -4.95 7.26 22.72
CA PHE A 529 -6.07 8.17 22.61
C PHE A 529 -5.55 9.59 22.38
N LEU A 530 -5.76 10.09 21.17
CA LEU A 530 -5.21 11.37 20.70
C LEU A 530 -6.33 12.40 20.69
N LEU A 531 -6.36 13.29 21.68
CA LEU A 531 -7.40 14.31 21.85
C LEU A 531 -7.11 15.55 21.01
N TYR A 532 -8.10 15.92 20.19
CA TYR A 532 -8.22 17.20 19.51
C TYR A 532 -9.46 17.93 20.00
N THR A 533 -9.34 19.24 20.14
CA THR A 533 -10.44 20.15 20.47
C THR A 533 -10.32 21.42 19.62
N PRO A 534 -11.32 22.30 19.58
CA PRO A 534 -11.18 23.61 18.93
C PRO A 534 -9.98 24.44 19.45
N GLU A 535 -9.53 24.18 20.68
CA GLU A 535 -8.36 24.84 21.27
C GLU A 535 -7.02 24.25 20.78
N ASN A 536 -7.00 23.04 20.22
CA ASN A 536 -5.80 22.37 19.71
C ASN A 536 -6.07 21.55 18.43
N THR A 537 -6.43 22.24 17.35
CA THR A 537 -6.89 21.61 16.10
C THR A 537 -5.81 20.88 15.31
N ASP A 538 -4.53 21.26 15.45
CA ASP A 538 -3.44 20.72 14.64
C ASP A 538 -2.51 19.75 15.38
N VAL A 539 -2.46 19.86 16.71
CA VAL A 539 -1.58 19.06 17.57
C VAL A 539 -2.43 18.37 18.62
N PHE A 540 -2.39 17.04 18.65
CA PHE A 540 -3.12 16.27 19.66
C PHE A 540 -2.51 16.43 21.04
N GLN A 541 -3.33 16.23 22.07
CA GLN A 541 -2.89 15.89 23.41
C GLN A 541 -3.11 14.39 23.61
N GLU A 542 -2.05 13.63 23.88
CA GLU A 542 -2.21 12.21 24.22
C GLU A 542 -2.80 12.11 25.63
N VAL A 543 -3.95 11.46 25.72
CA VAL A 543 -4.70 11.30 26.97
C VAL A 543 -4.80 9.81 27.32
N SER A 544 -4.88 9.51 28.60
CA SER A 544 -4.88 8.15 29.12
C SER A 544 -5.90 8.01 30.24
N ALA A 545 -6.70 6.96 30.19
CA ALA A 545 -7.59 6.58 31.27
C ALA A 545 -6.85 5.90 32.43
N VAL A 546 -5.64 5.39 32.18
CA VAL A 546 -4.77 4.81 33.23
C VAL A 546 -4.18 5.92 34.10
N ASP A 547 -3.84 7.04 33.47
CA ASP A 547 -3.39 8.26 34.14
C ASP A 547 -4.41 9.39 33.88
N ASN A 548 -5.49 9.40 34.66
CA ASN A 548 -6.60 10.35 34.49
C ASN A 548 -6.16 11.83 34.63
N ALA A 549 -4.98 12.10 35.20
CA ALA A 549 -4.41 13.44 35.25
C ALA A 549 -4.16 13.98 33.84
N THR A 550 -3.78 13.13 32.87
CA THR A 550 -3.61 13.53 31.47
C THR A 550 -4.89 14.09 30.86
N ILE A 551 -6.06 13.50 31.17
CA ILE A 551 -7.37 14.02 30.75
C ILE A 551 -7.63 15.36 31.46
N LYS A 552 -7.40 15.43 32.78
CA LYS A 552 -7.65 16.62 33.59
C LYS A 552 -6.82 17.84 33.19
N PHE A 553 -5.59 17.63 32.74
CA PHE A 553 -4.66 18.69 32.30
C PHE A 553 -4.70 18.94 30.78
N SER A 554 -5.49 18.18 30.04
CA SER A 554 -5.77 18.42 28.62
C SER A 554 -6.85 19.49 28.43
N ASN A 555 -7.17 19.79 27.17
CA ASN A 555 -8.29 20.65 26.78
C ASN A 555 -9.65 19.91 26.80
N PHE A 556 -9.70 18.67 27.31
CA PHE A 556 -10.96 17.92 27.42
C PHE A 556 -11.98 18.71 28.25
N ASN A 557 -13.20 18.85 27.71
CA ASN A 557 -14.28 19.54 28.38
C ASN A 557 -15.49 18.63 28.54
N ALA A 558 -15.82 18.27 29.79
CA ALA A 558 -16.93 17.40 30.14
C ALA A 558 -18.33 17.97 29.80
N SER A 559 -18.42 19.26 29.45
CA SER A 559 -19.69 19.88 28.99
C SER A 559 -19.91 19.74 27.47
N ARG A 560 -18.93 19.21 26.73
CA ARG A 560 -19.02 18.98 25.28
C ARG A 560 -19.35 17.52 24.99
N LYS A 561 -19.94 17.24 23.83
CA LYS A 561 -19.99 15.87 23.30
C LYS A 561 -18.58 15.35 23.03
N THR A 562 -18.41 14.03 23.05
CA THR A 562 -17.13 13.38 22.77
C THR A 562 -17.30 12.40 21.63
N ARG A 563 -16.51 12.58 20.57
CA ARG A 563 -16.51 11.74 19.38
C ARG A 563 -15.21 10.96 19.31
N PHE A 564 -15.30 9.64 19.49
CA PHE A 564 -14.17 8.75 19.23
C PHE A 564 -14.15 8.40 17.74
N ILE A 565 -12.98 8.44 17.11
CA ILE A 565 -12.77 7.99 15.73
C ILE A 565 -11.79 6.82 15.76
N VAL A 566 -12.26 5.64 15.38
CA VAL A 566 -11.51 4.38 15.46
C VAL A 566 -11.25 3.87 14.05
N HIS A 567 -9.97 3.75 13.68
CA HIS A 567 -9.60 3.25 12.37
C HIS A 567 -9.71 1.72 12.28
N GLY A 568 -9.73 1.19 11.06
CA GLY A 568 -9.45 -0.20 10.75
C GLY A 568 -8.33 -0.27 9.72
N PHE A 569 -8.65 -0.73 8.51
CA PHE A 569 -7.71 -0.70 7.38
C PHE A 569 -7.28 0.75 7.07
N ILE A 570 -5.98 0.99 6.96
CA ILE A 570 -5.43 2.30 6.60
C ILE A 570 -4.73 2.16 5.25
N GLY A 571 -5.33 2.75 4.21
CA GLY A 571 -4.72 2.82 2.89
C GLY A 571 -3.47 3.72 2.88
N LYS A 572 -2.56 3.46 1.93
CA LYS A 572 -1.36 4.28 1.71
C LYS A 572 -1.73 5.75 1.46
N GLY A 573 -1.18 6.68 2.23
CA GLY A 573 -1.44 8.13 2.09
C GLY A 573 -2.72 8.63 2.77
N GLU A 574 -3.42 7.78 3.54
CA GLU A 574 -4.63 8.15 4.28
C GLU A 574 -4.37 8.34 5.78
N GLU A 575 -3.13 8.42 6.24
CA GLU A 575 -2.77 8.37 7.68
C GLU A 575 -3.37 9.51 8.52
N LYS A 576 -3.82 10.60 7.88
CA LYS A 576 -4.38 11.79 8.53
C LYS A 576 -5.91 11.83 8.57
N TRP A 577 -6.62 10.87 7.97
CA TRP A 577 -8.07 10.96 7.74
C TRP A 577 -8.87 11.16 9.04
N LEU A 578 -8.43 10.59 10.17
CA LEU A 578 -9.09 10.74 11.46
C LEU A 578 -9.00 12.20 11.94
N SER A 579 -7.80 12.77 11.91
CA SER A 579 -7.57 14.16 12.31
C SER A 579 -8.25 15.16 11.37
N ASP A 580 -8.28 14.88 10.07
CA ASP A 580 -8.99 15.72 9.09
C ASP A 580 -10.51 15.70 9.32
N MET A 581 -11.06 14.56 9.76
CA MET A 581 -12.46 14.47 10.16
C MET A 581 -12.73 15.29 11.43
N CYS A 582 -11.85 15.25 12.44
CA CYS A 582 -11.96 16.12 13.61
C CYS A 582 -11.97 17.61 13.21
N LYS A 583 -11.04 18.02 12.33
CA LYS A 583 -10.95 19.41 11.86
C LYS A 583 -12.24 19.88 11.19
N ARG A 584 -12.91 19.01 10.43
CA ARG A 584 -14.22 19.32 9.85
C ARG A 584 -15.32 19.41 10.89
N MET A 585 -15.31 18.58 11.93
CA MET A 585 -16.29 18.69 13.02
C MET A 585 -16.19 20.06 13.71
N PHE A 586 -14.97 20.56 13.93
CA PHE A 586 -14.75 21.87 14.56
C PHE A 586 -15.29 23.06 13.74
N THR A 587 -15.63 22.87 12.46
CA THR A 587 -16.26 23.94 11.66
C THR A 587 -17.77 24.05 11.88
N VAL A 588 -18.40 23.04 12.51
CA VAL A 588 -19.86 22.98 12.70
C VAL A 588 -20.30 22.75 14.13
N GLU A 589 -19.42 22.30 15.03
CA GLU A 589 -19.74 22.04 16.44
C GLU A 589 -18.53 22.18 17.38
N ASP A 590 -18.81 22.39 18.67
CA ASP A 590 -17.84 22.41 19.75
C ASP A 590 -17.77 21.02 20.44
N VAL A 591 -16.71 20.25 20.17
CA VAL A 591 -16.65 18.81 20.48
C VAL A 591 -15.26 18.38 20.95
N ASN A 592 -15.19 17.39 21.86
CA ASN A 592 -13.95 16.65 22.11
C ASN A 592 -13.82 15.56 21.03
N CYS A 593 -12.79 15.63 20.18
CA CYS A 593 -12.55 14.61 19.15
C CYS A 593 -11.35 13.74 19.53
N ILE A 594 -11.55 12.45 19.77
CA ILE A 594 -10.50 11.52 20.21
C ILE A 594 -10.21 10.52 19.09
N CYS A 595 -9.06 10.65 18.45
CA CYS A 595 -8.58 9.66 17.48
C CYS A 595 -7.98 8.46 18.24
N VAL A 596 -8.50 7.26 17.99
CA VAL A 596 -8.02 6.02 18.60
C VAL A 596 -7.04 5.34 17.66
N ASN A 597 -5.74 5.49 17.95
CA ASN A 597 -4.67 4.85 17.19
C ASN A 597 -4.33 3.49 17.82
N TRP A 598 -4.52 2.42 17.07
CA TRP A 598 -4.16 1.05 17.49
C TRP A 598 -3.35 0.34 16.40
N MET A 599 -2.62 1.11 15.58
CA MET A 599 -1.84 0.62 14.44
C MET A 599 -0.94 -0.57 14.80
N ARG A 600 -0.32 -0.58 15.99
CA ARG A 600 0.53 -1.69 16.46
C ARG A 600 -0.23 -3.01 16.61
N GLY A 601 -1.49 -2.96 17.04
CA GLY A 601 -2.38 -4.12 17.13
C GLY A 601 -3.13 -4.44 15.83
N ALA A 602 -3.18 -3.49 14.89
CA ALA A 602 -3.78 -3.66 13.58
C ALA A 602 -2.80 -4.28 12.56
N ARG A 603 -1.52 -3.87 12.53
CA ARG A 603 -0.49 -4.37 11.59
C ARG A 603 0.03 -5.75 11.97
N CYS A 604 -0.81 -6.75 11.73
CA CYS A 604 -0.54 -8.18 11.88
C CYS A 604 -1.58 -8.96 11.08
N GLN A 605 -1.46 -10.29 11.05
CA GLN A 605 -2.44 -11.16 10.40
C GLN A 605 -3.87 -10.74 10.72
N TYR A 606 -4.73 -10.68 9.70
CA TYR A 606 -6.11 -10.21 9.80
C TYR A 606 -6.89 -10.97 10.88
N THR A 607 -6.62 -12.27 11.02
CA THR A 607 -7.19 -13.09 12.10
C THR A 607 -6.82 -12.57 13.48
N GLN A 608 -5.56 -12.20 13.70
CA GLN A 608 -5.10 -11.64 14.97
C GLN A 608 -5.61 -10.22 15.18
N ALA A 609 -5.60 -9.37 14.15
CA ALA A 609 -6.17 -8.02 14.20
C ALA A 609 -7.66 -8.05 14.57
N SER A 610 -8.42 -8.97 13.97
CA SER A 610 -9.83 -9.22 14.26
C SER A 610 -10.10 -9.70 15.70
N ASN A 611 -9.11 -10.29 16.37
CA ASN A 611 -9.21 -10.63 17.79
C ASN A 611 -8.75 -9.47 18.69
N ASN A 612 -7.71 -8.72 18.28
CA ASN A 612 -7.22 -7.53 18.98
C ASN A 612 -8.28 -6.42 19.08
N VAL A 613 -9.23 -6.38 18.14
CA VAL A 613 -10.44 -5.54 18.22
C VAL A 613 -11.13 -5.64 19.59
N ARG A 614 -11.15 -6.82 20.23
CA ARG A 614 -11.77 -6.98 21.56
C ARG A 614 -11.05 -6.17 22.64
N VAL A 615 -9.73 -6.09 22.56
CA VAL A 615 -8.91 -5.31 23.51
C VAL A 615 -9.04 -3.82 23.23
N VAL A 616 -9.08 -3.40 21.96
CA VAL A 616 -9.32 -2.00 21.60
C VAL A 616 -10.69 -1.53 22.10
N GLY A 617 -11.75 -2.32 21.88
CA GLY A 617 -13.09 -2.02 22.41
C GLY A 617 -13.13 -1.98 23.94
N ALA A 618 -12.40 -2.88 24.61
CA ALA A 618 -12.28 -2.86 26.07
C ALA A 618 -11.54 -1.62 26.60
N GLU A 619 -10.47 -1.16 25.94
CA GLU A 619 -9.77 0.07 26.31
C GLU A 619 -10.65 1.31 26.10
N ILE A 620 -11.44 1.39 25.02
CA ILE A 620 -12.40 2.48 24.80
C ILE A 620 -13.47 2.48 25.89
N ALA A 621 -14.06 1.32 26.20
CA ALA A 621 -15.06 1.20 27.26
C ALA A 621 -14.49 1.59 28.63
N TYR A 622 -13.25 1.17 28.94
CA TYR A 622 -12.57 1.58 30.15
C TYR A 622 -12.35 3.10 30.19
N PHE A 623 -11.92 3.70 29.08
CA PHE A 623 -11.74 5.15 28.98
C PHE A 623 -13.03 5.90 29.28
N ILE A 624 -14.15 5.43 28.71
CA ILE A 624 -15.47 6.02 28.95
C ILE A 624 -15.89 5.84 30.41
N ASN A 625 -15.64 4.70 31.03
CA ASN A 625 -15.92 4.50 32.46
C ASN A 625 -15.16 5.51 33.33
N VAL A 626 -13.88 5.78 33.03
CA VAL A 626 -13.11 6.81 33.74
C VAL A 626 -13.71 8.21 33.54
N LEU A 627 -14.21 8.54 32.34
CA LEU A 627 -14.93 9.79 32.13
C LEU A 627 -16.21 9.89 32.98
N VAL A 628 -16.95 8.79 33.12
CA VAL A 628 -18.16 8.74 33.95
C VAL A 628 -17.80 8.93 35.42
N ASP A 629 -16.86 8.12 35.91
CA ASP A 629 -16.57 7.98 37.34
C ASP A 629 -15.80 9.19 37.88
N GLU A 630 -14.82 9.71 37.13
CA GLU A 630 -13.93 10.77 37.58
C GLU A 630 -14.33 12.17 37.10
N PHE A 631 -15.10 12.27 36.01
CA PHE A 631 -15.49 13.56 35.40
C PHE A 631 -17.00 13.79 35.37
N GLY A 632 -17.81 12.87 35.90
CA GLY A 632 -19.27 12.98 35.90
C GLY A 632 -19.87 13.02 34.49
N TYR A 633 -19.17 12.44 33.51
CA TYR A 633 -19.55 12.50 32.10
C TYR A 633 -20.64 11.48 31.77
N SER A 634 -21.61 11.85 30.91
CA SER A 634 -22.67 10.94 30.50
C SER A 634 -22.24 10.09 29.30
N PRO A 635 -22.40 8.75 29.33
CA PRO A 635 -22.19 7.91 28.15
C PRO A 635 -23.10 8.28 26.96
N ALA A 636 -24.26 8.88 27.23
CA ALA A 636 -25.18 9.36 26.20
C ALA A 636 -24.61 10.52 25.35
N ASP A 637 -23.58 11.22 25.86
CA ASP A 637 -22.86 12.27 25.13
C ASP A 637 -21.66 11.73 24.33
N VAL A 638 -21.44 10.41 24.37
CA VAL A 638 -20.41 9.71 23.58
C VAL A 638 -20.98 9.28 22.24
N HIS A 639 -20.20 9.53 21.19
CA HIS A 639 -20.40 8.94 19.87
C HIS A 639 -19.10 8.26 19.40
N ILE A 640 -19.15 6.96 19.09
CA ILE A 640 -18.01 6.21 18.55
C ILE A 640 -18.21 6.01 17.04
N ILE A 641 -17.27 6.49 16.23
CA ILE A 641 -17.23 6.35 14.78
C ILE A 641 -16.15 5.35 14.45
N GLY A 642 -16.53 4.16 14.00
CA GLY A 642 -15.59 3.09 13.68
C GLY A 642 -15.59 2.76 12.19
N HIS A 643 -14.42 2.76 11.55
CA HIS A 643 -14.25 2.34 10.15
C HIS A 643 -13.67 0.93 10.06
N SER A 644 -14.18 0.10 9.13
CA SER A 644 -13.63 -1.24 8.89
C SER A 644 -13.61 -2.11 10.17
N LEU A 645 -12.48 -2.70 10.57
CA LEU A 645 -12.33 -3.39 11.86
C LEU A 645 -12.63 -2.48 13.08
N GLY A 646 -12.41 -1.17 12.95
CA GLY A 646 -12.73 -0.18 13.98
C GLY A 646 -14.22 -0.10 14.29
N ALA A 647 -15.10 -0.45 13.35
CA ALA A 647 -16.55 -0.54 13.59
C ALA A 647 -16.88 -1.63 14.62
N HIS A 648 -16.18 -2.76 14.59
CA HIS A 648 -16.36 -3.83 15.56
C HIS A 648 -15.71 -3.52 16.91
N ALA A 649 -14.65 -2.70 16.92
CA ALA A 649 -14.09 -2.18 18.18
C ALA A 649 -15.08 -1.22 18.86
N ALA A 650 -15.79 -0.40 18.08
CA ALA A 650 -16.89 0.44 18.56
C ALA A 650 -18.05 -0.40 19.13
N GLY A 651 -18.45 -1.47 18.43
CA GLY A 651 -19.47 -2.42 18.92
C GLY A 651 -19.08 -3.08 20.24
N GLU A 652 -17.86 -3.61 20.35
CA GLU A 652 -17.35 -4.20 21.60
C GLU A 652 -17.31 -3.17 22.74
N ALA A 653 -16.95 -1.91 22.45
CA ALA A 653 -16.97 -0.84 23.45
C ALA A 653 -18.40 -0.57 23.95
N GLY A 654 -19.37 -0.47 23.03
CA GLY A 654 -20.78 -0.29 23.34
C GLY A 654 -21.37 -1.44 24.15
N ARG A 655 -21.08 -2.69 23.75
CA ARG A 655 -21.47 -3.90 24.47
C ARG A 655 -20.96 -3.91 25.92
N ARG A 656 -19.71 -3.48 26.13
CA ARG A 656 -19.08 -3.41 27.46
C ARG A 656 -19.58 -2.23 28.30
N ARG A 657 -19.98 -1.14 27.66
CA ARG A 657 -20.48 0.06 28.32
C ARG A 657 -21.88 0.44 27.82
N PRO A 658 -22.95 -0.14 28.39
CA PRO A 658 -24.32 0.25 28.04
C PRO A 658 -24.57 1.76 28.23
N GLY A 659 -25.43 2.32 27.37
CA GLY A 659 -25.82 3.74 27.41
C GLY A 659 -24.98 4.66 26.52
N ILE A 660 -24.12 4.13 25.63
CA ILE A 660 -23.47 4.93 24.58
C ILE A 660 -24.56 5.59 23.71
N GLY A 661 -24.46 6.90 23.53
CA GLY A 661 -25.48 7.65 22.79
C GLY A 661 -25.54 7.31 21.31
N ARG A 662 -24.39 7.11 20.64
CA ARG A 662 -24.34 6.76 19.22
C ARG A 662 -23.12 5.93 18.82
N ILE A 663 -23.31 4.99 17.90
CA ILE A 663 -22.22 4.37 17.14
C ILE A 663 -22.47 4.56 15.63
N THR A 664 -21.46 5.04 14.89
CA THR A 664 -21.50 5.00 13.42
C THR A 664 -20.54 3.92 12.91
N GLY A 665 -21.05 2.96 12.15
CA GLY A 665 -20.27 1.96 11.43
C GLY A 665 -19.96 2.40 10.00
N LEU A 666 -18.69 2.69 9.71
CA LEU A 666 -18.24 3.08 8.37
C LEU A 666 -17.67 1.86 7.65
N ASP A 667 -18.48 1.26 6.79
CA ASP A 667 -18.23 0.01 6.07
C ASP A 667 -17.63 -1.09 6.96
N PRO A 668 -18.37 -1.58 7.98
CA PRO A 668 -17.89 -2.59 8.92
C PRO A 668 -17.36 -3.83 8.19
N ALA A 669 -16.24 -4.38 8.64
CA ALA A 669 -15.54 -5.43 7.90
C ALA A 669 -16.32 -6.76 7.85
N GLN A 670 -16.40 -7.39 6.68
CA GLN A 670 -17.11 -8.65 6.45
C GLN A 670 -16.38 -9.89 7.00
N PRO A 671 -15.09 -10.10 6.70
CA PRO A 671 -14.43 -11.35 7.06
C PRO A 671 -14.30 -11.50 8.59
N TYR A 672 -14.54 -12.71 9.12
CA TYR A 672 -14.59 -13.01 10.57
C TYR A 672 -15.70 -12.34 11.40
N PHE A 673 -16.60 -11.54 10.81
CA PHE A 673 -17.70 -10.90 11.53
C PHE A 673 -19.08 -11.15 10.92
N GLN A 674 -19.23 -11.18 9.60
CA GLN A 674 -20.53 -11.45 9.01
C GLN A 674 -20.99 -12.89 9.31
N GLY A 675 -22.21 -13.01 9.85
CA GLY A 675 -22.79 -14.30 10.25
C GLY A 675 -22.50 -14.71 11.70
N THR A 676 -21.64 -13.99 12.42
CA THR A 676 -21.39 -14.26 13.84
C THR A 676 -22.54 -13.78 14.75
N PRO A 677 -22.63 -14.31 15.98
CA PRO A 677 -23.52 -13.78 17.01
C PRO A 677 -23.26 -12.29 17.30
N ILE A 678 -24.29 -11.57 17.76
CA ILE A 678 -24.21 -10.12 18.01
C ILE A 678 -23.10 -9.72 18.98
N GLU A 679 -22.69 -10.61 19.89
CA GLU A 679 -21.61 -10.33 20.84
C GLU A 679 -20.22 -10.19 20.21
N VAL A 680 -20.02 -10.68 18.98
CA VAL A 680 -18.72 -10.68 18.29
C VAL A 680 -18.54 -9.47 17.35
N ARG A 681 -19.63 -8.83 16.93
CA ARG A 681 -19.65 -7.83 15.85
C ARG A 681 -20.42 -6.58 16.29
N LEU A 682 -20.44 -5.58 15.41
CA LEU A 682 -21.30 -4.41 15.60
C LEU A 682 -22.77 -4.84 15.42
N ASP A 683 -23.64 -4.37 16.29
CA ASP A 683 -25.08 -4.53 16.23
C ASP A 683 -25.80 -3.28 16.77
N LYS A 684 -27.05 -3.09 16.36
CA LYS A 684 -27.90 -1.99 16.84
C LYS A 684 -28.06 -1.97 18.37
N SER A 685 -27.86 -3.10 19.07
CA SER A 685 -27.90 -3.13 20.54
C SER A 685 -26.73 -2.43 21.23
N ASP A 686 -25.65 -2.11 20.52
CA ASP A 686 -24.41 -1.63 21.13
C ASP A 686 -24.47 -0.14 21.54
N ALA A 687 -25.47 0.60 21.07
CA ALA A 687 -25.72 1.99 21.47
C ALA A 687 -27.20 2.35 21.33
N ASP A 688 -27.59 3.48 21.93
CA ASP A 688 -28.96 4.02 21.85
C ASP A 688 -29.36 4.31 20.39
N PHE A 689 -28.39 4.65 19.54
CA PHE A 689 -28.56 4.81 18.11
C PHE A 689 -27.34 4.29 17.35
N VAL A 690 -27.56 3.52 16.28
CA VAL A 690 -26.50 2.92 15.47
C VAL A 690 -26.82 3.15 14.01
N ASP A 691 -25.98 3.88 13.29
CA ASP A 691 -26.12 4.09 11.85
C ASP A 691 -24.92 3.55 11.08
N VAL A 692 -25.18 2.92 9.94
CA VAL A 692 -24.15 2.20 9.18
C VAL A 692 -24.10 2.70 7.73
N ILE A 693 -22.91 2.90 7.19
CA ILE A 693 -22.69 3.27 5.78
C ILE A 693 -21.97 2.12 5.09
N HIS A 694 -22.63 1.47 4.13
CA HIS A 694 -22.09 0.36 3.34
C HIS A 694 -21.57 0.87 1.99
N THR A 695 -20.29 0.65 1.69
CA THR A 695 -19.67 1.11 0.44
C THR A 695 -18.91 0.02 -0.31
N ASP A 696 -18.61 -1.12 0.33
CA ASP A 696 -17.91 -2.25 -0.29
C ASP A 696 -18.55 -3.61 0.07
N SER A 697 -19.89 -3.66 0.04
CA SER A 697 -20.70 -4.81 0.48
C SER A 697 -20.79 -5.98 -0.52
N ALA A 698 -19.98 -5.97 -1.57
CA ALA A 698 -19.88 -7.14 -2.44
C ALA A 698 -19.30 -8.32 -1.63
N PRO A 699 -19.69 -9.59 -1.91
CA PRO A 699 -19.10 -10.71 -1.19
C PRO A 699 -17.57 -10.70 -1.31
N THR A 700 -16.86 -10.88 -0.19
CA THR A 700 -15.38 -10.94 -0.20
C THR A 700 -14.89 -11.98 -1.21
N ILE A 701 -15.58 -13.12 -1.32
CA ILE A 701 -15.33 -14.12 -2.36
C ILE A 701 -16.55 -14.19 -3.29
N PRO A 702 -16.39 -14.04 -4.62
CA PRO A 702 -15.14 -13.78 -5.35
C PRO A 702 -14.85 -12.29 -5.64
N ASN A 703 -15.67 -11.37 -5.12
CA ASN A 703 -15.71 -9.98 -5.59
C ASN A 703 -14.78 -9.03 -4.80
N LEU A 704 -14.06 -9.52 -3.80
CA LEU A 704 -13.15 -8.75 -2.95
C LEU A 704 -13.82 -7.53 -2.29
N GLY A 705 -15.11 -7.62 -1.96
CA GLY A 705 -15.72 -6.60 -1.10
C GLY A 705 -15.37 -6.85 0.37
N PHE A 706 -14.87 -5.82 1.05
CA PHE A 706 -14.44 -5.90 2.44
C PHE A 706 -15.54 -5.53 3.43
N GLY A 707 -16.61 -4.87 3.00
CA GLY A 707 -17.71 -4.42 3.85
C GLY A 707 -18.81 -5.47 4.04
N MET A 708 -19.47 -5.45 5.20
CA MET A 708 -20.64 -6.30 5.46
C MET A 708 -21.81 -5.92 4.55
N GLY A 709 -22.57 -6.93 4.08
CA GLY A 709 -23.79 -6.73 3.30
C GLY A 709 -25.10 -6.63 4.10
N PRO A 710 -25.32 -7.45 5.15
CA PRO A 710 -26.49 -7.36 5.99
C PRO A 710 -26.60 -6.01 6.70
N ALA A 711 -27.84 -5.55 6.90
CA ALA A 711 -28.13 -4.41 7.75
C ALA A 711 -27.91 -4.81 9.22
N ILE A 712 -27.13 -4.01 9.95
CA ILE A 712 -26.75 -4.28 11.35
C ILE A 712 -27.03 -3.08 12.27
N GLY A 713 -27.40 -1.92 11.72
CA GLY A 713 -27.73 -0.73 12.49
C GLY A 713 -29.23 -0.58 12.80
N HIS A 714 -29.56 0.54 13.44
CA HIS A 714 -30.92 1.08 13.46
C HIS A 714 -31.31 1.58 12.06
N ILE A 715 -30.36 2.22 11.37
CA ILE A 715 -30.48 2.60 9.97
C ILE A 715 -29.20 2.24 9.21
N ASP A 716 -29.37 1.75 7.99
CA ASP A 716 -28.27 1.27 7.15
C ASP A 716 -28.37 1.95 5.77
N PHE A 717 -27.34 2.69 5.40
CA PHE A 717 -27.24 3.42 4.15
C PHE A 717 -26.40 2.64 3.13
N TYR A 718 -26.92 2.52 1.90
CA TYR A 718 -26.26 1.88 0.78
C TYR A 718 -26.09 2.89 -0.37
N PRO A 719 -25.21 3.90 -0.22
CA PRO A 719 -24.94 4.87 -1.29
C PRO A 719 -24.48 4.15 -2.56
N ASN A 720 -25.03 4.54 -3.71
CA ASN A 720 -24.77 3.92 -5.01
C ASN A 720 -25.02 2.39 -5.04
N GLY A 721 -25.93 1.91 -4.18
CA GLY A 721 -26.23 0.48 -4.00
C GLY A 721 -25.28 -0.26 -3.05
N GLY A 722 -24.27 0.43 -2.51
CA GLY A 722 -23.40 -0.06 -1.43
C GLY A 722 -22.31 -1.04 -1.84
N LYS A 723 -22.09 -1.27 -3.14
CA LYS A 723 -21.11 -2.26 -3.66
C LYS A 723 -20.01 -1.64 -4.50
N GLU A 724 -20.37 -0.76 -5.43
CA GLU A 724 -19.42 -0.14 -6.38
C GLU A 724 -19.61 1.36 -6.35
N MET A 725 -18.63 2.08 -5.80
CA MET A 725 -18.72 3.52 -5.64
C MET A 725 -18.22 4.23 -6.91
N PRO A 726 -18.90 5.30 -7.38
CA PRO A 726 -18.43 6.09 -8.50
C PRO A 726 -17.00 6.61 -8.28
N GLY A 727 -16.18 6.58 -9.33
CA GLY A 727 -14.76 6.99 -9.29
C GLY A 727 -13.80 5.97 -8.67
N CYS A 728 -14.27 4.78 -8.28
CA CYS A 728 -13.42 3.68 -7.84
C CYS A 728 -13.21 2.65 -8.95
N GLY A 729 -11.98 2.13 -9.08
CA GLY A 729 -11.69 0.96 -9.93
C GLY A 729 -12.34 -0.30 -9.36
N LYS A 730 -12.62 -1.29 -10.21
CA LYS A 730 -13.15 -2.60 -9.75
C LYS A 730 -12.02 -3.50 -9.27
N ASN A 731 -12.23 -4.19 -8.16
CA ASN A 731 -11.35 -5.28 -7.76
C ASN A 731 -11.48 -6.46 -8.76
N PRO A 732 -10.38 -7.14 -9.14
CA PRO A 732 -10.44 -8.32 -9.99
C PRO A 732 -11.20 -9.46 -9.30
N ILE A 733 -12.02 -10.20 -10.05
CA ILE A 733 -12.78 -11.34 -9.53
C ILE A 733 -11.81 -12.49 -9.23
N SER A 734 -11.73 -12.94 -7.99
CA SER A 734 -10.86 -14.06 -7.56
C SER A 734 -11.60 -15.05 -6.67
N GLN A 735 -11.46 -16.35 -6.94
CA GLN A 735 -11.99 -17.43 -6.08
C GLN A 735 -11.11 -17.68 -4.84
N ILE A 736 -9.92 -17.08 -4.76
CA ILE A 736 -8.99 -17.18 -3.64
C ILE A 736 -8.63 -15.76 -3.19
N VAL A 737 -8.93 -15.43 -1.94
CA VAL A 737 -8.69 -14.12 -1.35
C VAL A 737 -7.71 -14.28 -0.21
N ASP A 738 -6.55 -13.65 -0.34
CA ASP A 738 -5.56 -13.56 0.74
C ASP A 738 -5.86 -12.31 1.55
N ILE A 739 -6.72 -12.52 2.54
CA ILE A 739 -7.21 -11.47 3.43
C ILE A 739 -6.05 -10.91 4.27
N ASP A 740 -5.10 -11.76 4.67
CA ASP A 740 -3.93 -11.36 5.44
C ASP A 740 -3.03 -10.45 4.59
N GLY A 741 -2.76 -10.81 3.33
CA GLY A 741 -1.95 -9.98 2.44
C GLY A 741 -2.61 -8.65 2.03
N ILE A 742 -3.94 -8.62 1.85
CA ILE A 742 -4.65 -7.35 1.63
C ILE A 742 -4.57 -6.46 2.87
N TRP A 743 -4.75 -7.03 4.07
CA TRP A 743 -4.78 -6.28 5.32
C TRP A 743 -3.41 -5.76 5.75
N GLU A 744 -2.36 -6.56 5.56
CA GLU A 744 -0.96 -6.17 5.84
C GLU A 744 -0.39 -5.23 4.76
N GLY A 745 -1.11 -5.05 3.65
CA GLY A 745 -0.72 -4.18 2.54
C GLY A 745 0.28 -4.83 1.58
N THR A 746 0.42 -6.15 1.61
CA THR A 746 1.31 -6.96 0.74
C THR A 746 0.64 -7.41 -0.56
N ARG A 747 -0.68 -7.19 -0.73
CA ARG A 747 -1.44 -7.40 -1.97
C ARG A 747 -2.21 -6.16 -2.41
N ASP A 748 -2.33 -5.98 -3.72
CA ASP A 748 -3.16 -4.93 -4.31
C ASP A 748 -4.64 -5.14 -3.99
N PHE A 749 -5.17 -4.22 -3.19
CA PHE A 749 -6.58 -4.07 -2.93
C PHE A 749 -6.97 -2.67 -3.36
N VAL A 750 -7.92 -2.55 -4.29
CA VAL A 750 -8.52 -1.25 -4.63
C VAL A 750 -9.43 -0.85 -3.46
N ALA A 751 -8.81 -0.39 -2.38
CA ALA A 751 -9.49 0.00 -1.15
C ALA A 751 -10.46 1.16 -1.36
N CYS A 752 -10.47 1.79 -2.53
CA CYS A 752 -11.31 2.94 -2.85
C CYS A 752 -12.76 2.76 -2.38
N ASN A 753 -13.44 1.65 -2.72
CA ASN A 753 -14.81 1.40 -2.27
C ASN A 753 -14.91 1.36 -0.74
N HIS A 754 -14.01 0.61 -0.08
CA HIS A 754 -13.98 0.47 1.38
C HIS A 754 -13.71 1.81 2.11
N LEU A 755 -12.87 2.67 1.52
CA LEU A 755 -12.50 3.98 2.06
C LEU A 755 -13.59 5.06 1.80
N ARG A 756 -14.55 4.83 0.90
CA ARG A 756 -15.59 5.82 0.57
C ARG A 756 -16.52 6.13 1.74
N SER A 757 -16.77 5.16 2.62
CA SER A 757 -17.65 5.33 3.79
C SER A 757 -17.22 6.52 4.67
N TYR A 758 -15.94 6.60 5.06
CA TYR A 758 -15.46 7.75 5.85
C TYR A 758 -15.30 9.02 5.01
N LYS A 759 -15.05 8.93 3.70
CA LYS A 759 -15.02 10.11 2.80
C LYS A 759 -16.41 10.76 2.70
N TYR A 760 -17.47 9.96 2.56
CA TYR A 760 -18.84 10.45 2.58
C TYR A 760 -19.23 10.99 3.96
N TYR A 761 -18.88 10.28 5.03
CA TYR A 761 -19.13 10.80 6.38
C TYR A 761 -18.43 12.15 6.60
N SER A 762 -17.17 12.27 6.19
CA SER A 762 -16.37 13.50 6.30
C SER A 762 -17.02 14.69 5.56
N ASP A 763 -17.51 14.49 4.34
CA ASP A 763 -18.22 15.54 3.60
C ASP A 763 -19.61 15.84 4.17
N SER A 764 -20.32 14.83 4.70
CA SER A 764 -21.65 15.03 5.30
C SER A 764 -21.64 15.99 6.50
N ILE A 765 -20.48 16.20 7.14
CA ILE A 765 -20.30 17.18 8.23
C ILE A 765 -20.60 18.60 7.74
N ILE A 766 -20.09 18.94 6.56
CA ILE A 766 -20.20 20.28 5.97
C ILE A 766 -21.35 20.43 4.97
N TYR A 767 -21.95 19.32 4.52
CA TYR A 767 -23.13 19.29 3.66
C TYR A 767 -24.33 18.64 4.37
N PRO A 768 -25.04 19.37 5.25
CA PRO A 768 -26.08 18.79 6.10
C PRO A 768 -27.33 18.28 5.37
N ASP A 769 -27.51 18.63 4.10
CA ASP A 769 -28.64 18.28 3.23
C ASP A 769 -28.22 17.50 1.97
N GLY A 770 -26.92 17.25 1.78
CA GLY A 770 -26.36 16.73 0.53
C GLY A 770 -26.34 15.21 0.39
N PHE A 771 -26.79 14.47 1.40
CA PHE A 771 -26.72 13.00 1.44
C PHE A 771 -28.06 12.39 1.88
N LEU A 772 -29.16 12.88 1.32
CA LEU A 772 -30.51 12.46 1.68
C LEU A 772 -30.79 11.01 1.26
N GLY A 773 -31.03 10.12 2.24
CA GLY A 773 -31.28 8.70 2.02
C GLY A 773 -32.77 8.38 1.89
N TYR A 774 -33.15 7.63 0.86
CA TYR A 774 -34.53 7.22 0.58
C TYR A 774 -34.79 5.80 1.06
N LEU A 775 -35.79 5.62 1.93
CA LEU A 775 -36.19 4.31 2.42
C LEU A 775 -36.68 3.47 1.23
N CYS A 776 -35.99 2.38 0.92
CA CYS A 776 -36.33 1.56 -0.24
C CYS A 776 -36.03 0.07 0.01
N PRO A 777 -36.81 -0.87 -0.56
CA PRO A 777 -36.51 -2.30 -0.41
C PRO A 777 -35.24 -2.76 -1.12
N SER A 778 -34.90 -2.12 -2.26
CA SER A 778 -33.69 -2.43 -3.03
C SER A 778 -33.19 -1.20 -3.80
N TYR A 779 -31.94 -1.26 -4.26
CA TYR A 779 -31.34 -0.19 -5.03
C TYR A 779 -31.97 -0.05 -6.42
N GLU A 780 -32.38 -1.15 -7.04
CA GLU A 780 -33.03 -1.17 -8.35
C GLU A 780 -34.35 -0.40 -8.33
N LEU A 781 -35.19 -0.63 -7.30
CA LEU A 781 -36.44 0.11 -7.11
C LEU A 781 -36.19 1.60 -6.83
N PHE A 782 -35.09 1.93 -6.16
CA PHE A 782 -34.66 3.32 -5.95
C PHE A 782 -34.25 3.98 -7.29
N GLN A 783 -33.53 3.27 -8.16
CA GLN A 783 -33.15 3.76 -9.49
C GLN A 783 -34.37 3.96 -10.40
N GLU A 784 -35.37 3.08 -10.31
CA GLU A 784 -36.67 3.24 -11.00
C GLU A 784 -37.54 4.36 -10.41
N GLY A 785 -37.16 4.87 -9.23
CA GLY A 785 -37.82 5.98 -8.53
C GLY A 785 -39.09 5.60 -7.79
N ASN A 786 -39.26 4.31 -7.47
CA ASN A 786 -40.40 3.80 -6.70
C ASN A 786 -40.39 4.25 -5.22
N CYS A 787 -39.28 4.83 -4.77
CA CYS A 787 -39.04 5.26 -3.38
C CYS A 787 -38.83 6.78 -3.28
N PHE A 788 -39.34 7.53 -4.26
CA PHE A 788 -39.25 8.99 -4.34
C PHE A 788 -40.66 9.60 -4.33
N PRO A 789 -40.87 10.79 -3.74
CA PRO A 789 -39.93 11.58 -2.94
C PRO A 789 -39.82 11.05 -1.50
N CYS A 790 -39.17 11.81 -0.61
CA CYS A 790 -39.23 11.52 0.81
C CYS A 790 -40.68 11.45 1.33
N PRO A 791 -40.95 10.58 2.32
CA PRO A 791 -42.27 10.51 2.95
C PRO A 791 -42.54 11.77 3.81
N GLU A 792 -43.75 11.94 4.34
CA GLU A 792 -44.10 13.12 5.14
C GLU A 792 -43.28 13.22 6.44
N GLU A 793 -42.89 12.08 7.00
CA GLU A 793 -41.95 12.01 8.12
C GLU A 793 -40.53 12.43 7.74
N GLY A 794 -40.24 12.69 6.46
CA GLY A 794 -38.93 13.08 5.94
C GLY A 794 -37.97 11.89 5.76
N CYS A 795 -36.77 12.21 5.27
CA CYS A 795 -35.68 11.25 5.09
C CYS A 795 -34.50 11.58 6.01
N PRO A 796 -33.73 10.58 6.46
CA PRO A 796 -32.45 10.82 7.13
C PRO A 796 -31.38 11.28 6.15
N ASN A 797 -30.47 12.14 6.61
CA ASN A 797 -29.20 12.39 5.91
C ASN A 797 -28.18 11.35 6.34
N MET A 798 -27.53 10.69 5.38
CA MET A 798 -26.43 9.77 5.64
C MET A 798 -25.26 10.51 6.28
N GLY A 799 -24.64 9.91 7.29
CA GLY A 799 -23.43 10.42 7.95
C GLY A 799 -23.74 11.28 9.19
N HIS A 800 -23.06 12.42 9.32
CA HIS A 800 -22.96 13.16 10.57
C HIS A 800 -24.33 13.51 11.19
N TYR A 801 -25.33 13.83 10.38
CA TYR A 801 -26.66 14.28 10.81
C TYR A 801 -27.76 13.20 10.82
N ALA A 802 -27.39 11.92 10.68
CA ALA A 802 -28.33 10.79 10.74
C ALA A 802 -29.10 10.71 12.07
N ASP A 803 -28.50 11.15 13.17
CA ASP A 803 -29.11 11.17 14.50
C ASP A 803 -30.35 12.08 14.60
N LYS A 804 -30.53 13.04 13.69
CA LYS A 804 -31.77 13.83 13.57
C LYS A 804 -33.00 12.97 13.23
N PHE A 805 -32.78 11.74 12.75
CA PHE A 805 -33.84 10.79 12.42
C PHE A 805 -34.06 9.71 13.48
N LYS A 806 -33.28 9.71 14.58
CA LYS A 806 -33.31 8.63 15.59
C LYS A 806 -34.71 8.35 16.16
N ASP A 807 -35.50 9.40 16.41
CA ASP A 807 -36.83 9.29 17.03
C ASP A 807 -37.90 8.73 16.06
N LYS A 808 -37.55 8.61 14.77
CA LYS A 808 -38.42 8.09 13.69
C LYS A 808 -38.06 6.65 13.31
N VAL A 809 -37.00 6.09 13.89
CA VAL A 809 -36.58 4.71 13.66
C VAL A 809 -37.62 3.74 14.24
N LYS A 810 -37.96 2.71 13.48
CA LYS A 810 -38.84 1.62 13.91
C LYS A 810 -38.01 0.43 14.40
N ASN A 811 -38.58 -0.52 15.13
CA ASN A 811 -37.86 -1.70 15.67
C ASN A 811 -37.18 -2.61 14.62
N ASN A 812 -37.43 -2.41 13.31
CA ASN A 812 -36.88 -3.19 12.22
C ASN A 812 -35.67 -2.48 11.57
N PHE A 813 -34.76 -3.26 10.96
CA PHE A 813 -33.66 -2.71 10.15
C PHE A 813 -34.20 -1.90 8.98
N MET A 814 -33.78 -0.64 8.85
CA MET A 814 -34.24 0.28 7.80
C MET A 814 -33.12 0.52 6.78
N LYS A 815 -33.36 0.16 5.52
CA LYS A 815 -32.41 0.34 4.41
C LYS A 815 -32.70 1.60 3.62
N PHE A 816 -31.71 2.48 3.55
CA PHE A 816 -31.79 3.73 2.81
C PHE A 816 -30.81 3.72 1.63
N TYR A 817 -31.27 4.24 0.50
CA TYR A 817 -30.48 4.35 -0.73
C TYR A 817 -30.39 5.79 -1.19
N LEU A 818 -29.23 6.15 -1.74
CA LEU A 818 -28.95 7.45 -2.36
C LEU A 818 -27.82 7.27 -3.38
N ASN A 819 -27.58 8.27 -4.21
CA ASN A 819 -26.40 8.33 -5.07
C ASN A 819 -25.46 9.44 -4.62
N THR A 820 -24.17 9.32 -4.95
CA THR A 820 -23.14 10.31 -4.65
C THR A 820 -22.29 10.59 -5.89
N GLY A 821 -21.58 11.72 -5.91
CA GLY A 821 -20.60 12.03 -6.95
C GLY A 821 -19.42 11.05 -7.00
N GLU A 822 -18.68 11.06 -8.12
CA GLU A 822 -17.48 10.25 -8.35
C GLU A 822 -16.20 10.83 -7.75
N ALA A 823 -16.17 12.14 -7.52
CA ALA A 823 -15.05 12.87 -6.96
C ALA A 823 -15.56 13.87 -5.92
N ARG A 824 -14.66 14.33 -5.07
CA ARG A 824 -14.99 15.33 -4.07
C ARG A 824 -15.31 16.67 -4.76
N ASP A 825 -16.35 17.40 -4.36
CA ASP A 825 -17.32 17.11 -3.28
C ASP A 825 -18.41 16.10 -3.70
N PHE A 826 -18.72 15.13 -2.83
CA PHE A 826 -19.64 14.01 -3.17
C PHE A 826 -21.17 14.24 -3.09
N PRO A 827 -21.72 15.29 -2.46
CA PRO A 827 -23.16 15.37 -2.22
C PRO A 827 -23.94 15.51 -3.54
N LEU A 828 -25.15 14.96 -3.58
CA LEU A 828 -26.09 15.10 -4.71
C LEU A 828 -27.52 15.36 -4.21
N TRP A 829 -28.27 16.15 -4.98
CA TRP A 829 -29.67 16.48 -4.69
C TRP A 829 -30.58 15.85 -5.76
N ARG A 830 -31.48 14.96 -5.34
CA ARG A 830 -32.31 14.17 -6.25
C ARG A 830 -33.61 14.90 -6.62
N TYR A 831 -33.92 14.94 -7.91
CA TYR A 831 -35.16 15.50 -8.46
C TYR A 831 -35.83 14.52 -9.42
N LYS A 832 -37.15 14.55 -9.48
CA LYS A 832 -37.93 13.88 -10.55
C LYS A 832 -38.29 14.90 -11.61
N VAL A 833 -38.00 14.61 -12.86
CA VAL A 833 -38.25 15.49 -14.00
C VAL A 833 -39.14 14.78 -15.01
N ASN A 834 -40.31 15.35 -15.32
CA ASN A 834 -41.14 14.89 -16.44
C ASN A 834 -41.10 15.90 -17.58
N VAL A 835 -40.76 15.45 -18.78
CA VAL A 835 -40.68 16.27 -20.00
C VAL A 835 -41.73 15.80 -20.99
N THR A 836 -42.68 16.66 -21.31
CA THR A 836 -43.65 16.44 -22.40
C THR A 836 -43.16 17.12 -23.66
N LEU A 837 -42.94 16.35 -24.72
CA LEU A 837 -42.34 16.87 -25.95
C LEU A 837 -43.37 17.59 -26.84
N SER A 838 -42.90 18.58 -27.59
CA SER A 838 -43.64 19.28 -28.64
C SER A 838 -42.90 19.17 -29.97
N GLY A 839 -43.63 19.14 -31.10
CA GLY A 839 -43.03 19.01 -32.42
C GLY A 839 -44.01 18.50 -33.47
N LYS A 840 -43.56 18.44 -34.73
CA LYS A 840 -44.40 18.01 -35.86
C LYS A 840 -44.24 16.53 -36.21
N SER A 841 -43.12 15.93 -35.86
CA SER A 841 -42.79 14.55 -36.25
C SER A 841 -41.90 13.89 -35.20
N LYS A 842 -41.94 12.55 -35.18
CA LYS A 842 -41.04 11.75 -34.34
C LYS A 842 -39.60 11.84 -34.84
N VAL A 843 -38.65 11.95 -33.92
CA VAL A 843 -37.21 11.97 -34.20
C VAL A 843 -36.50 10.88 -33.40
N LYS A 844 -35.24 10.56 -33.76
CA LYS A 844 -34.38 9.71 -32.93
C LYS A 844 -33.29 10.57 -32.31
N GLY A 845 -33.05 10.41 -31.02
CA GLY A 845 -32.13 11.27 -30.30
C GLY A 845 -32.16 11.04 -28.79
N TYR A 846 -31.65 12.01 -28.05
CA TYR A 846 -31.76 12.09 -26.60
C TYR A 846 -32.19 13.49 -26.17
N VAL A 847 -32.83 13.55 -25.00
CA VAL A 847 -33.34 14.77 -24.38
C VAL A 847 -32.56 15.02 -23.11
N ASN A 848 -32.06 16.24 -22.95
CA ASN A 848 -31.42 16.71 -21.74
C ASN A 848 -32.19 17.89 -21.13
N VAL A 849 -32.13 18.00 -19.81
CA VAL A 849 -32.67 19.14 -19.05
C VAL A 849 -31.63 19.68 -18.09
N ALA A 850 -31.56 21.00 -17.97
CA ALA A 850 -30.80 21.70 -16.92
C ALA A 850 -31.74 22.55 -16.08
N LEU A 851 -31.58 22.49 -14.75
CA LEU A 851 -32.37 23.26 -13.79
C LEU A 851 -31.65 24.55 -13.43
N TYR A 852 -32.39 25.65 -13.30
CA TYR A 852 -31.88 26.94 -12.84
C TYR A 852 -32.73 27.42 -11.67
N GLY A 853 -32.08 27.72 -10.55
CA GLY A 853 -32.75 28.19 -9.35
C GLY A 853 -31.95 29.25 -8.60
N THR A 854 -32.41 29.57 -7.40
CA THR A 854 -31.80 30.61 -6.54
C THR A 854 -30.40 30.24 -6.07
N GLY A 855 -30.07 28.95 -5.96
CA GLY A 855 -28.77 28.43 -5.53
C GLY A 855 -27.76 28.23 -6.66
N GLY A 856 -28.16 28.40 -7.92
CA GLY A 856 -27.30 28.17 -9.09
C GLY A 856 -28.00 27.38 -10.18
N ASN A 857 -27.23 26.66 -11.00
CA ASN A 857 -27.77 25.82 -12.07
C ASN A 857 -27.03 24.50 -12.17
N THR A 858 -27.74 23.46 -12.60
CA THR A 858 -27.16 22.14 -12.85
C THR A 858 -26.45 22.09 -14.21
N LYS A 859 -25.68 21.03 -14.41
CA LYS A 859 -25.34 20.48 -15.73
C LYS A 859 -26.60 19.98 -16.44
N GLN A 860 -26.43 19.59 -17.69
CA GLN A 860 -27.49 18.96 -18.48
C GLN A 860 -27.60 17.47 -18.12
N HIS A 861 -28.76 17.04 -17.64
CA HIS A 861 -29.05 15.65 -17.31
C HIS A 861 -29.92 15.00 -18.39
N GLN A 862 -29.54 13.81 -18.85
CA GLN A 862 -30.29 13.08 -19.86
C GLN A 862 -31.57 12.47 -19.25
N ILE A 863 -32.72 12.82 -19.82
CA ILE A 863 -34.04 12.35 -19.39
C ILE A 863 -34.43 11.07 -20.15
N THR A 864 -34.18 11.04 -21.46
CA THR A 864 -34.52 9.88 -22.28
C THR A 864 -33.63 9.81 -23.51
N LYS A 865 -33.46 8.61 -24.05
CA LYS A 865 -32.75 8.33 -25.30
C LYS A 865 -33.53 7.29 -26.09
N GLY A 866 -33.74 7.55 -27.37
CA GLY A 866 -34.42 6.63 -28.27
C GLY A 866 -35.27 7.33 -29.31
N THR A 867 -36.47 6.81 -29.54
CA THR A 867 -37.45 7.42 -30.45
C THR A 867 -38.27 8.45 -29.68
N LEU A 868 -38.05 9.72 -29.98
CA LEU A 868 -38.68 10.86 -29.34
C LEU A 868 -39.94 11.23 -30.13
N LYS A 869 -41.10 11.02 -29.51
CA LYS A 869 -42.42 11.35 -30.08
C LYS A 869 -42.96 12.63 -29.43
N PRO A 870 -43.42 13.63 -30.21
CA PRO A 870 -44.24 14.72 -29.69
C PRO A 870 -45.43 14.19 -28.90
N ASP A 871 -45.91 14.99 -27.94
CA ASP A 871 -47.02 14.73 -27.01
C ASP A 871 -46.79 13.61 -25.99
N ASN A 872 -45.73 12.82 -26.14
CA ASN A 872 -45.32 11.87 -25.10
C ASN A 872 -44.59 12.58 -23.96
N THR A 873 -44.85 12.10 -22.74
CA THR A 873 -44.12 12.47 -21.52
C THR A 873 -43.05 11.43 -21.20
N TYR A 874 -41.86 11.89 -20.85
CA TYR A 874 -40.73 11.06 -20.41
C TYR A 874 -40.31 11.49 -19.01
N THR A 875 -40.11 10.52 -18.13
CA THR A 875 -39.75 10.74 -16.73
C THR A 875 -38.33 10.26 -16.50
N ALA A 876 -37.55 11.03 -15.74
CA ALA A 876 -36.28 10.59 -15.19
C ALA A 876 -36.09 11.13 -13.77
N TYR A 877 -35.27 10.42 -13.00
CA TYR A 877 -34.79 10.85 -11.69
C TYR A 877 -33.34 11.25 -11.87
N ILE A 878 -33.02 12.51 -11.55
CA ILE A 878 -31.69 13.07 -11.72
C ILE A 878 -31.09 13.36 -10.35
N ASP A 879 -29.80 13.07 -10.18
CA ASP A 879 -29.03 13.43 -8.99
C ASP A 879 -28.11 14.60 -9.38
N ALA A 880 -28.46 15.80 -8.92
CA ALA A 880 -27.81 17.05 -9.30
C ALA A 880 -26.61 17.34 -8.39
N GLU A 881 -25.54 17.89 -8.96
CA GLU A 881 -24.29 18.24 -8.27
C GLU A 881 -24.37 19.48 -7.38
N ILE A 882 -25.51 20.18 -7.37
CA ILE A 882 -25.73 21.41 -6.61
C ILE A 882 -27.17 21.48 -6.11
N ASN A 883 -27.36 22.01 -4.90
CA ASN A 883 -28.67 22.43 -4.45
C ASN A 883 -29.09 23.70 -5.21
N VAL A 884 -29.97 23.57 -6.20
CA VAL A 884 -30.46 24.73 -6.97
C VAL A 884 -31.43 25.62 -6.19
N GLY A 885 -31.89 25.20 -5.01
CA GLY A 885 -32.89 25.92 -4.23
C GLY A 885 -34.23 26.00 -4.97
N GLU A 886 -34.86 27.18 -4.96
CA GLU A 886 -36.12 27.36 -5.68
C GLU A 886 -35.89 27.37 -7.20
N VAL A 887 -36.46 26.40 -7.91
CA VAL A 887 -36.31 26.29 -9.36
C VAL A 887 -37.13 27.39 -10.04
N THR A 888 -36.45 28.28 -10.77
CA THR A 888 -37.05 29.48 -11.40
C THR A 888 -37.28 29.31 -12.90
N LYS A 889 -36.48 28.47 -13.56
CA LYS A 889 -36.61 28.11 -14.98
C LYS A 889 -35.89 26.81 -15.28
N VAL A 890 -36.19 26.22 -16.43
CA VAL A 890 -35.51 25.04 -16.94
C VAL A 890 -35.08 25.25 -18.38
N LYS A 891 -34.01 24.57 -18.79
CA LYS A 891 -33.58 24.54 -20.19
C LYS A 891 -33.67 23.13 -20.74
N PHE A 892 -34.35 23.01 -21.86
CA PHE A 892 -34.48 21.80 -22.65
C PHE A 892 -33.46 21.81 -23.79
N LEU A 893 -32.82 20.68 -24.03
CA LEU A 893 -31.96 20.43 -25.18
C LEU A 893 -32.31 19.05 -25.75
N TRP A 894 -32.25 18.91 -27.07
CA TRP A 894 -32.32 17.60 -27.70
C TRP A 894 -31.26 17.48 -28.78
N ASN A 895 -30.72 16.28 -28.95
CA ASN A 895 -29.64 15.98 -29.89
C ASN A 895 -29.88 14.67 -30.64
N ASN A 896 -29.23 14.55 -31.79
CA ASN A 896 -29.30 13.36 -32.64
C ASN A 896 -27.90 12.99 -33.18
N ASN A 897 -27.47 11.75 -32.95
CA ASN A 897 -26.14 11.28 -33.37
C ASN A 897 -26.06 10.86 -34.85
N ARG A 898 -27.06 11.21 -35.67
CA ARG A 898 -27.11 10.87 -37.10
C ARG A 898 -27.46 12.11 -37.90
N ILE A 899 -26.73 12.34 -39.00
CA ILE A 899 -27.03 13.40 -39.95
C ILE A 899 -28.49 13.25 -40.42
N ASN A 900 -29.33 14.22 -40.08
CA ASN A 900 -30.73 14.26 -40.52
C ASN A 900 -30.95 15.45 -41.47
N PRO A 901 -30.97 15.23 -42.79
CA PRO A 901 -31.06 16.31 -43.78
C PRO A 901 -32.39 17.09 -43.74
N THR A 902 -33.40 16.60 -43.01
CA THR A 902 -34.69 17.30 -42.83
C THR A 902 -34.65 18.42 -41.78
N LEU A 903 -33.55 18.56 -41.05
CA LEU A 903 -33.36 19.57 -39.98
C LEU A 903 -34.58 19.70 -39.06
N PRO A 904 -35.05 18.59 -38.45
CA PRO A 904 -36.28 18.59 -37.68
C PRO A 904 -36.16 19.52 -36.46
N LYS A 905 -37.31 19.97 -35.95
CA LYS A 905 -37.40 20.74 -34.71
C LYS A 905 -38.21 19.97 -33.68
N LEU A 906 -37.74 20.01 -32.44
CA LEU A 906 -38.38 19.42 -31.28
C LEU A 906 -38.30 20.43 -30.14
N GLY A 907 -39.28 20.43 -29.25
CA GLY A 907 -39.28 21.22 -28.04
C GLY A 907 -39.86 20.44 -26.87
N ALA A 908 -39.96 21.10 -25.72
CA ALA A 908 -40.78 20.67 -24.61
C ALA A 908 -41.97 21.63 -24.47
N SER A 909 -43.19 21.06 -24.41
CA SER A 909 -44.41 21.82 -24.10
C SER A 909 -44.54 22.08 -22.60
N THR A 910 -44.17 21.10 -21.79
CA THR A 910 -44.21 21.19 -20.33
C THR A 910 -43.06 20.39 -19.74
N ILE A 911 -42.40 20.98 -18.73
CA ILE A 911 -41.46 20.29 -17.85
C ILE A 911 -41.96 20.48 -16.42
N THR A 912 -42.11 19.37 -15.69
CA THR A 912 -42.36 19.39 -14.24
C THR A 912 -41.12 18.89 -13.52
N VAL A 913 -40.80 19.50 -12.38
CA VAL A 913 -39.67 19.16 -11.53
C VAL A 913 -40.20 19.01 -10.12
N GLU A 914 -39.99 17.85 -9.50
CA GLU A 914 -40.37 17.58 -8.11
C GLU A 914 -39.09 17.43 -7.28
N ASP A 915 -39.00 18.18 -6.19
CA ASP A 915 -37.90 18.13 -5.22
C ASP A 915 -38.02 16.92 -4.29
N GLY A 916 -36.95 16.15 -4.13
CA GLY A 916 -36.97 14.92 -3.36
C GLY A 916 -37.11 15.08 -1.85
N GLN A 917 -36.69 16.22 -1.30
CA GLN A 917 -36.70 16.45 0.14
C GLN A 917 -38.05 16.97 0.63
N ASN A 918 -38.61 17.96 -0.07
CA ASN A 918 -39.78 18.71 0.40
C ASN A 918 -41.04 18.50 -0.46
N ARG A 919 -40.97 17.66 -1.51
CA ARG A 919 -42.09 17.34 -2.41
C ARG A 919 -42.62 18.55 -3.19
N LYS A 920 -41.89 19.66 -3.23
CA LYS A 920 -42.31 20.85 -3.96
C LYS A 920 -42.23 20.57 -5.45
N GLU A 921 -43.36 20.70 -6.12
CA GLU A 921 -43.46 20.56 -7.58
C GLU A 921 -43.39 21.95 -8.24
N TYR A 922 -42.59 22.04 -9.29
CA TYR A 922 -42.43 23.20 -10.14
C TYR A 922 -42.85 22.82 -11.56
N ARG A 923 -43.66 23.67 -12.19
CA ARG A 923 -44.12 23.46 -13.56
C ARG A 923 -43.64 24.60 -14.46
N PHE A 924 -43.17 24.23 -15.64
CA PHE A 924 -42.62 25.15 -16.64
C PHE A 924 -43.22 24.83 -18.01
N CYS A 925 -43.59 25.85 -18.76
CA CYS A 925 -44.22 25.72 -20.07
C CYS A 925 -43.40 26.39 -21.16
N GLY A 926 -43.48 25.86 -22.37
CA GLY A 926 -42.89 26.45 -23.57
C GLY A 926 -43.72 26.13 -24.80
N SER A 927 -43.85 27.07 -25.74
CA SER A 927 -44.58 26.87 -27.00
C SER A 927 -43.64 26.71 -28.21
N GLU A 928 -42.34 26.92 -28.01
CA GLU A 928 -41.36 26.91 -29.08
C GLU A 928 -40.87 25.49 -29.40
N THR A 929 -40.31 25.33 -30.61
CA THR A 929 -39.56 24.15 -31.02
C THR A 929 -38.20 24.60 -31.57
N VAL A 930 -37.15 23.88 -31.22
CA VAL A 930 -35.76 24.24 -31.51
C VAL A 930 -35.09 23.18 -32.37
N ARG A 931 -34.04 23.56 -33.11
CA ARG A 931 -33.20 22.58 -33.81
C ARG A 931 -32.40 21.76 -32.80
N GLU A 932 -31.76 20.69 -33.26
CA GLU A 932 -30.76 19.99 -32.45
C GLU A 932 -29.67 20.95 -31.98
N ASP A 933 -29.07 20.68 -30.81
CA ASP A 933 -28.04 21.50 -30.17
C ASP A 933 -28.45 22.95 -29.82
N VAL A 934 -29.74 23.28 -29.86
CA VAL A 934 -30.26 24.61 -29.47
C VAL A 934 -31.07 24.52 -28.18
N LEU A 935 -30.71 25.34 -27.18
CA LEU A 935 -31.39 25.39 -25.89
C LEU A 935 -32.74 26.11 -25.99
N GLN A 936 -33.80 25.45 -25.56
CA GLN A 936 -35.11 26.06 -25.31
C GLN A 936 -35.22 26.39 -23.81
N THR A 937 -35.53 27.65 -23.47
CA THR A 937 -35.82 28.03 -22.07
C THR A 937 -37.32 27.96 -21.81
N LEU A 938 -37.72 27.32 -20.72
CA LEU A 938 -39.11 27.28 -20.27
C LEU A 938 -39.23 28.05 -18.94
N THR A 939 -40.30 28.83 -18.81
CA THR A 939 -40.62 29.66 -17.64
C THR A 939 -41.82 29.10 -16.89
N ALA A 940 -41.97 29.53 -15.64
CA ALA A 940 -43.02 29.01 -14.75
C ALA A 940 -44.43 29.17 -15.34
N CYS A 941 -45.26 28.15 -15.11
CA CYS A 941 -46.69 28.02 -15.38
C CYS A 941 -47.24 26.96 -14.39
#